data_AF-A0A1G0PHW6-F1
#
_entry.id   AF-A0A1G0PHW6-F1
#
_cell.length_a   1.000
_cell.length_b   1.000
_cell.length_c   1.000
_cell.angle_alpha   90.00
_cell.angle_beta   90.00
_cell.angle_gamma   90.00
#
_symmetry.space_group_name_H-M   'P 1'
#
loop_
_entity.id
_entity.type
_entity.pdbx_description
1 polymer ?
#
loop_
_entity_poly.entity_id
_entity_poly.type
_entity_poly.pdbx_seq_one_letter_code
_entity_poly.pdbx_strand_id
1 'polypeptide(L)'
;YKTQASPPYIAYFSAEFGLTECLQIYSGGLGVLSGDHMKSASDLGIPLVGVGLCYKEGYFQQYLTSDGWQQERYELTDFYNQPMTLVTNDKKEPLKIELDFPGRKVYFQIWKLNVGRVPLYLLDTNVPENFDEDKKITRALYGGNIETRIQQEIVLGIGGTRALLAMDIVPLVCHMNEGHSAFLALERIRTLIKQHNLTYFEAKTTGRFSNIFTTHTPVPAGIDVFPNELVEKYFGSYYKNELTINDKEFYSLGTLNKDRDPVNFNMAHLAMNTAGFVNGVSKLHGLVSKKMWVGGFKDIPFNEIPIDHVTNGVHTASHLSNEMHELLVRYLGDKYLDPNHFKEAAKRMDEIPDEELWRTHERRRERLVAFARQRLRKQVEQRGGSLLEINASKEVLNASALTIGFARRFATYKRATLIFKDIERLASILCNADFPVQLIIAGKAHPKDEEGKALIRDIVQMAKDDHLRKRVVFLENYDMNIARYMVEGCDVWLNNPRRPLEASGTSGMKVIANGGLNFSVLDGWWDEGYEPNLGWSIGNREEYDDLDYQDEVESRVIYDTLEKEIVPAFYERSDDKLPRRWISMMKNSMKTLGPVFNTNRMVEEYFYKFYLKSYETRKELMKDDWKKAKEFAAWKMNLNNNWNKLKFESIVQENKNGDMKVGDNYIISADIDLAELTQKDIDVQIYFGKVEDNTQQNSFVKMKYVSKKGTIYKYKGEIPCDTTGHFGFTLRILPDHPLLINPFELGLIKWA
;
A
#
# COMPACT_ATOMS: atom_id res chain seq x y z
N TYR A 1 -19.97 24.38 -18.89
CA TYR A 1 -19.35 23.94 -17.63
C TYR A 1 -19.22 25.12 -16.67
N LYS A 2 -19.81 25.04 -15.46
CA LYS A 2 -19.54 26.03 -14.39
C LYS A 2 -18.09 25.84 -13.93
N THR A 3 -17.32 26.91 -13.92
CA THR A 3 -15.87 26.98 -13.63
C THR A 3 -15.50 26.77 -12.15
N GLN A 4 -16.42 26.28 -11.32
CA GLN A 4 -16.16 25.91 -9.93
C GLN A 4 -16.31 24.40 -9.78
N ALA A 5 -15.20 23.72 -9.50
CA ALA A 5 -15.23 22.33 -9.07
C ALA A 5 -16.01 22.27 -7.75
N SER A 6 -17.24 21.74 -7.78
CA SER A 6 -17.96 21.36 -6.56
C SER A 6 -17.31 20.09 -5.99
N PRO A 7 -17.13 19.99 -4.65
CA PRO A 7 -16.73 18.74 -4.03
C PRO A 7 -17.62 17.56 -4.49
N PRO A 8 -17.08 16.34 -4.67
CA PRO A 8 -15.70 15.91 -4.40
C PRO A 8 -14.72 16.20 -5.56
N TYR A 9 -13.46 16.51 -5.24
CA TYR A 9 -12.41 16.76 -6.24
C TYR A 9 -11.29 15.71 -6.27
N ILE A 10 -11.30 14.72 -5.36
CA ILE A 10 -10.38 13.57 -5.33
C ILE A 10 -11.18 12.30 -5.60
N ALA A 11 -10.73 11.46 -6.53
CA ALA A 11 -11.28 10.12 -6.75
C ALA A 11 -10.24 9.03 -6.43
N TYR A 12 -10.59 8.11 -5.54
CA TYR A 12 -9.77 6.99 -5.11
C TYR A 12 -10.28 5.69 -5.74
N PHE A 13 -9.48 5.11 -6.63
CA PHE A 13 -9.84 3.90 -7.36
C PHE A 13 -9.14 2.70 -6.73
N SER A 14 -9.91 1.67 -6.38
CA SER A 14 -9.38 0.39 -5.90
C SER A 14 -10.22 -0.77 -6.40
N ALA A 15 -9.57 -1.92 -6.59
CA ALA A 15 -10.28 -3.15 -6.93
C ALA A 15 -11.03 -3.74 -5.73
N GLU A 16 -10.69 -3.38 -4.48
CA GLU A 16 -11.33 -3.92 -3.29
C GLU A 16 -11.54 -2.89 -2.17
N PHE A 17 -12.62 -3.08 -1.40
CA PHE A 17 -13.00 -2.22 -0.27
C PHE A 17 -13.51 -3.06 0.92
N GLY A 18 -12.69 -3.16 1.97
CA GLY A 18 -13.05 -3.81 3.22
C GLY A 18 -13.70 -2.81 4.17
N LEU A 19 -15.04 -2.77 4.18
CA LEU A 19 -15.81 -1.81 4.98
C LEU A 19 -16.47 -2.44 6.21
N THR A 20 -17.20 -3.53 5.98
CA THR A 20 -18.01 -4.27 6.95
C THR A 20 -18.19 -5.72 6.47
N GLU A 21 -18.54 -6.62 7.38
CA GLU A 21 -18.68 -8.06 7.13
C GLU A 21 -19.74 -8.42 6.09
N CYS A 22 -20.82 -7.64 5.96
CA CYS A 22 -21.89 -7.93 5.00
C CYS A 22 -21.49 -7.66 3.54
N LEU A 23 -20.42 -6.88 3.32
CA LEU A 23 -19.92 -6.52 2.00
C LEU A 23 -18.62 -7.25 1.68
N GLN A 24 -18.72 -8.35 0.95
CA GLN A 24 -17.59 -9.23 0.63
C GLN A 24 -16.79 -8.78 -0.60
N ILE A 25 -16.66 -7.46 -0.81
CA ILE A 25 -15.94 -6.87 -1.95
C ILE A 25 -14.44 -6.63 -1.63
N TYR A 26 -13.86 -7.48 -0.79
CA TYR A 26 -12.44 -7.46 -0.43
C TYR A 26 -11.91 -8.87 -0.19
N SER A 27 -10.60 -9.05 -0.39
CA SER A 27 -9.91 -10.32 -0.17
C SER A 27 -8.85 -10.24 0.95
N GLY A 28 -8.23 -9.08 1.15
CA GLY A 28 -7.07 -8.97 2.02
C GLY A 28 -6.76 -7.55 2.51
N GLY A 29 -5.47 -7.32 2.77
CA GLY A 29 -4.99 -6.09 3.40
C GLY A 29 -5.17 -4.83 2.54
N LEU A 30 -5.12 -4.95 1.21
CA LEU A 30 -5.32 -3.83 0.29
C LEU A 30 -6.75 -3.28 0.42
N GLY A 31 -7.75 -4.15 0.44
CA GLY A 31 -9.15 -3.76 0.58
C GLY A 31 -9.46 -3.19 1.95
N VAL A 32 -8.94 -3.81 3.03
CA VAL A 32 -9.10 -3.23 4.38
C VAL A 32 -8.47 -1.84 4.45
N LEU A 33 -7.29 -1.64 3.84
CA LEU A 33 -6.66 -0.33 3.76
C LEU A 33 -7.51 0.66 2.96
N SER A 34 -8.06 0.27 1.80
CA SER A 34 -8.99 1.11 1.02
C SER A 34 -10.18 1.55 1.87
N GLY A 35 -10.77 0.62 2.65
CA GLY A 35 -11.88 0.93 3.55
C GLY A 35 -11.49 1.88 4.69
N ASP A 36 -10.36 1.63 5.34
CA ASP A 36 -9.84 2.52 6.38
C ASP A 36 -9.47 3.91 5.82
N HIS A 37 -8.93 3.98 4.59
CA HIS A 37 -8.65 5.25 3.89
C HIS A 37 -9.94 6.05 3.68
N MET A 38 -11.03 5.41 3.27
CA MET A 38 -12.33 6.08 3.11
C MET A 38 -12.92 6.57 4.43
N LYS A 39 -12.81 5.76 5.49
CA LYS A 39 -13.27 6.14 6.84
C LYS A 39 -12.50 7.36 7.36
N SER A 40 -11.17 7.32 7.26
CA SER A 40 -10.32 8.46 7.63
C SER A 40 -10.55 9.70 6.78
N ALA A 41 -10.77 9.55 5.47
CA ALA A 41 -11.16 10.67 4.61
C ALA A 41 -12.49 11.30 5.06
N SER A 42 -13.45 10.47 5.50
CA SER A 42 -14.72 10.94 6.08
C SER A 42 -14.49 11.69 7.39
N ASP A 43 -13.69 11.14 8.31
CA ASP A 43 -13.39 11.77 9.61
C ASP A 43 -12.74 13.13 9.45
N LEU A 44 -11.74 13.23 8.57
CA LEU A 44 -10.98 14.44 8.26
C LEU A 44 -11.74 15.44 7.37
N GLY A 45 -12.90 15.06 6.82
CA GLY A 45 -13.65 15.92 5.90
C GLY A 45 -12.97 16.12 4.54
N ILE A 46 -12.12 15.18 4.12
CA ILE A 46 -11.47 15.22 2.80
C ILE A 46 -12.54 14.97 1.72
N PRO A 47 -12.64 15.85 0.70
CA PRO A 47 -13.67 15.76 -0.34
C PRO A 47 -13.30 14.71 -1.41
N LEU A 48 -13.36 13.46 -0.97
CA LEU A 48 -12.98 12.26 -1.70
C LEU A 48 -14.23 11.48 -2.14
N VAL A 49 -14.10 10.74 -3.23
CA VAL A 49 -15.04 9.69 -3.66
C VAL A 49 -14.27 8.39 -3.93
N GLY A 50 -14.84 7.25 -3.54
CA GLY A 50 -14.31 5.94 -3.88
C GLY A 50 -14.94 5.38 -5.14
N VAL A 51 -14.15 4.65 -5.95
CA VAL A 51 -14.64 3.90 -7.12
C VAL A 51 -14.09 2.49 -7.09
N GLY A 52 -14.97 1.49 -7.23
CA GLY A 52 -14.63 0.07 -7.23
C GLY A 52 -15.59 -0.77 -8.07
N LEU A 53 -15.43 -2.09 -8.04
CA LEU A 53 -16.32 -3.04 -8.71
C LEU A 53 -17.30 -3.67 -7.73
N CYS A 54 -18.54 -3.94 -8.17
CA CYS A 54 -19.58 -4.56 -7.36
C CYS A 54 -19.59 -6.07 -7.61
N TYR A 55 -18.86 -6.84 -6.79
CA TYR A 55 -18.72 -8.27 -6.99
C TYR A 55 -19.93 -9.06 -6.48
N LYS A 56 -20.64 -9.77 -7.39
CA LYS A 56 -21.85 -10.53 -7.04
C LYS A 56 -21.60 -11.68 -6.06
N GLU A 57 -20.49 -12.38 -6.20
CA GLU A 57 -20.05 -13.48 -5.32
C GLU A 57 -18.99 -13.04 -4.30
N GLY A 58 -18.59 -11.76 -4.34
CA GLY A 58 -17.52 -11.25 -3.50
C GLY A 58 -16.20 -12.01 -3.68
N TYR A 59 -15.49 -12.19 -2.57
CA TYR A 59 -14.42 -13.19 -2.43
C TYR A 59 -14.98 -14.47 -1.80
N PHE A 60 -14.33 -15.60 -2.07
CA PHE A 60 -14.85 -16.90 -1.64
C PHE A 60 -14.94 -17.05 -0.10
N GLN A 61 -15.91 -17.88 0.32
CA GLN A 61 -16.02 -18.40 1.67
C GLN A 61 -15.19 -19.68 1.79
N GLN A 62 -14.33 -19.74 2.80
CA GLN A 62 -13.47 -20.88 3.05
C GLN A 62 -14.22 -21.94 3.88
N TYR A 63 -14.03 -23.20 3.54
CA TYR A 63 -14.30 -24.32 4.45
C TYR A 63 -13.22 -25.37 4.29
N LEU A 64 -12.99 -26.18 5.32
CA LEU A 64 -11.99 -27.24 5.27
C LEU A 64 -12.65 -28.62 5.15
N THR A 65 -12.01 -29.49 4.39
CA THR A 65 -12.31 -30.93 4.38
C THR A 65 -11.86 -31.59 5.68
N SER A 66 -12.21 -32.86 5.89
CA SER A 66 -11.81 -33.62 7.09
C SER A 66 -10.29 -33.74 7.27
N ASP A 67 -9.54 -33.80 6.16
CA ASP A 67 -8.08 -33.81 6.13
C ASP A 67 -7.46 -32.40 6.26
N GLY A 68 -8.26 -31.34 6.35
CA GLY A 68 -7.79 -29.97 6.54
C GLY A 68 -7.49 -29.21 5.24
N TRP A 69 -7.87 -29.77 4.08
CA TRP A 69 -7.68 -29.11 2.80
C TRP A 69 -8.71 -28.01 2.59
N GLN A 70 -8.25 -26.84 2.10
CA GLN A 70 -9.13 -25.72 1.81
C GLN A 70 -9.98 -25.95 0.57
N GLN A 71 -11.26 -25.63 0.69
CA GLN A 71 -12.22 -25.53 -0.40
C GLN A 71 -12.88 -24.14 -0.43
N GLU A 72 -13.37 -23.77 -1.60
CA GLU A 72 -13.99 -22.47 -1.87
C GLU A 72 -15.49 -22.61 -2.11
N ARG A 73 -16.29 -21.81 -1.40
CA ARG A 73 -17.72 -21.63 -1.67
C ARG A 73 -18.00 -20.21 -2.13
N TYR A 74 -18.71 -20.07 -3.25
CA TYR A 74 -19.08 -18.78 -3.83
C TYR A 74 -20.58 -18.58 -3.66
N GLU A 75 -20.97 -17.61 -2.83
CA GLU A 75 -22.37 -17.31 -2.52
C GLU A 75 -22.80 -16.03 -3.23
N LEU A 76 -23.99 -16.05 -3.84
CA LEU A 76 -24.53 -14.86 -4.50
C LEU A 76 -25.05 -13.87 -3.47
N THR A 77 -24.55 -12.64 -3.56
CA THR A 77 -25.01 -11.52 -2.75
C THR A 77 -26.20 -10.84 -3.42
N ASP A 78 -27.33 -10.73 -2.74
CA ASP A 78 -28.42 -9.86 -3.17
C ASP A 78 -28.14 -8.41 -2.78
N PHE A 79 -27.81 -7.56 -3.77
CA PHE A 79 -27.43 -6.17 -3.56
C PHE A 79 -28.57 -5.32 -3.00
N TYR A 80 -29.83 -5.70 -3.21
CA TYR A 80 -30.98 -4.99 -2.64
C TYR A 80 -31.10 -5.17 -1.12
N ASN A 81 -30.45 -6.20 -0.55
CA ASN A 81 -30.37 -6.42 0.89
C ASN A 81 -29.10 -5.81 1.51
N GLN A 82 -28.28 -5.12 0.72
CA GLN A 82 -27.05 -4.48 1.17
C GLN A 82 -27.25 -2.99 1.45
N PRO A 83 -26.38 -2.34 2.25
CA PRO A 83 -26.50 -0.91 2.57
C PRO A 83 -26.06 0.00 1.40
N MET A 84 -26.59 -0.24 0.21
CA MET A 84 -26.29 0.49 -1.02
C MET A 84 -27.55 0.80 -1.80
N THR A 85 -27.51 1.88 -2.58
CA THR A 85 -28.63 2.34 -3.41
C THR A 85 -28.21 2.37 -4.87
N LEU A 86 -29.06 1.85 -5.75
CA LEU A 86 -28.85 1.95 -7.19
C LEU A 86 -28.91 3.43 -7.63
N VAL A 87 -27.90 3.87 -8.38
CA VAL A 87 -27.88 5.22 -8.96
C VAL A 87 -28.83 5.26 -10.14
N THR A 88 -29.69 6.28 -10.18
CA THR A 88 -30.68 6.46 -11.23
C THR A 88 -30.51 7.79 -11.96
N ASN A 89 -30.95 7.85 -13.21
CA ASN A 89 -31.11 9.10 -13.96
C ASN A 89 -32.32 9.92 -13.46
N ASP A 90 -32.58 11.07 -14.08
CA ASP A 90 -33.70 11.96 -13.75
C ASP A 90 -35.09 11.31 -13.90
N LYS A 91 -35.18 10.22 -14.69
CA LYS A 91 -36.41 9.44 -14.89
C LYS A 91 -36.57 8.31 -13.87
N LYS A 92 -35.69 8.22 -12.87
CA LYS A 92 -35.62 7.12 -11.87
C LYS A 92 -35.31 5.75 -12.48
N GLU A 93 -34.74 5.71 -13.67
CA GLU A 93 -34.24 4.47 -14.28
C GLU A 93 -32.77 4.29 -13.90
N PRO A 94 -32.26 3.05 -13.77
CA PRO A 94 -30.84 2.82 -13.47
C PRO A 94 -29.93 3.57 -14.44
N LEU A 95 -28.97 4.35 -13.91
CA LEU A 95 -27.97 5.01 -14.74
C LEU A 95 -27.04 3.93 -15.30
N LYS A 96 -27.07 3.74 -16.62
CA LYS A 96 -26.25 2.75 -17.34
C LYS A 96 -25.21 3.46 -18.19
N ILE A 97 -23.98 2.96 -18.12
CA ILE A 97 -22.84 3.43 -18.92
C ILE A 97 -22.43 2.30 -19.85
N GLU A 98 -22.01 2.66 -21.06
CA GLU A 98 -21.53 1.73 -22.08
C GLU A 98 -20.01 1.84 -22.30
N LEU A 99 -19.40 0.69 -22.60
CA LEU A 99 -18.01 0.53 -23.00
C LEU A 99 -17.93 -0.29 -24.28
N ASP A 100 -17.09 0.16 -25.20
CA ASP A 100 -16.82 -0.57 -26.44
C ASP A 100 -15.81 -1.68 -26.18
N PHE A 101 -16.27 -2.93 -26.33
CA PHE A 101 -15.46 -4.13 -26.26
C PHE A 101 -15.31 -4.71 -27.68
N PRO A 102 -14.39 -5.66 -27.91
CA PRO A 102 -14.21 -6.27 -29.23
C PRO A 102 -15.52 -6.88 -29.74
N GLY A 103 -16.06 -6.29 -30.80
CA GLY A 103 -17.27 -6.73 -31.49
C GLY A 103 -18.61 -6.47 -30.76
N ARG A 104 -18.63 -5.78 -29.61
CA ARG A 104 -19.85 -5.56 -28.82
C ARG A 104 -19.75 -4.39 -27.86
N LYS A 105 -20.89 -3.94 -27.34
CA LYS A 105 -20.96 -3.02 -26.21
C LYS A 105 -21.18 -3.80 -24.91
N VAL A 106 -20.50 -3.37 -23.85
CA VAL A 106 -20.72 -3.84 -22.48
C VAL A 106 -21.30 -2.70 -21.66
N TYR A 107 -22.41 -2.97 -20.99
CA TYR A 107 -23.11 -2.02 -20.14
C TYR A 107 -22.81 -2.31 -18.67
N PHE A 108 -22.82 -1.28 -17.83
CA PHE A 108 -22.82 -1.47 -16.39
C PHE A 108 -23.70 -0.43 -15.71
N GLN A 109 -24.26 -0.82 -14.57
CA GLN A 109 -24.99 0.06 -13.66
C GLN A 109 -24.11 0.42 -12.46
N ILE A 110 -24.55 1.40 -11.67
CA ILE A 110 -23.74 1.96 -10.58
C ILE A 110 -24.53 1.85 -9.27
N TRP A 111 -23.90 1.26 -8.25
CA TRP A 111 -24.38 1.24 -6.88
C TRP A 111 -23.63 2.29 -6.05
N LYS A 112 -24.34 3.00 -5.19
CA LYS A 112 -23.78 3.99 -4.26
C LYS A 112 -23.91 3.52 -2.82
N LEU A 113 -22.83 3.62 -2.07
CA LEU A 113 -22.79 3.47 -0.61
C LEU A 113 -22.13 4.71 0.00
N ASN A 114 -22.52 5.12 1.21
CA ASN A 114 -21.85 6.20 1.93
C ASN A 114 -20.99 5.63 3.06
N VAL A 115 -19.69 5.91 3.02
CA VAL A 115 -18.76 5.68 4.14
C VAL A 115 -18.67 6.99 4.92
N GLY A 116 -19.55 7.14 5.91
CA GLY A 116 -19.74 8.42 6.59
C GLY A 116 -20.12 9.52 5.59
N ARG A 117 -19.23 10.50 5.38
CA ARG A 117 -19.42 11.62 4.44
C ARG A 117 -18.97 11.31 3.01
N VAL A 118 -18.22 10.22 2.81
CA VAL A 118 -17.54 9.89 1.56
C VAL A 118 -18.37 8.87 0.76
N PRO A 119 -18.82 9.20 -0.46
CA PRO A 119 -19.51 8.23 -1.31
C PRO A 119 -18.52 7.21 -1.92
N LEU A 120 -18.95 5.95 -2.00
CA LEU A 120 -18.34 4.86 -2.74
C LEU A 120 -19.27 4.46 -3.89
N TYR A 121 -18.76 4.45 -5.11
CA TYR A 121 -19.46 3.97 -6.29
C TYR A 121 -18.91 2.60 -6.73
N LEU A 122 -19.80 1.62 -6.85
CA LEU A 122 -19.48 0.25 -7.23
C LEU A 122 -20.11 -0.08 -8.59
N LEU A 123 -19.30 -0.52 -9.54
CA LEU A 123 -19.71 -0.78 -10.92
C LEU A 123 -20.14 -2.24 -11.10
N ASP A 124 -21.31 -2.45 -11.70
CA ASP A 124 -21.97 -3.76 -11.80
C ASP A 124 -22.33 -4.07 -13.27
N THR A 125 -21.66 -5.06 -13.85
CA THR A 125 -21.91 -5.53 -15.23
C THR A 125 -23.01 -6.58 -15.31
N ASN A 126 -23.59 -7.01 -14.20
CA ASN A 126 -24.67 -8.00 -14.18
C ASN A 126 -26.03 -7.36 -14.53
N VAL A 127 -26.15 -6.92 -15.80
CA VAL A 127 -27.35 -6.30 -16.35
C VAL A 127 -27.90 -7.11 -17.52
N PRO A 128 -29.23 -7.07 -17.80
CA PRO A 128 -29.86 -7.87 -18.85
C PRO A 128 -29.33 -7.61 -20.27
N GLU A 129 -28.80 -6.42 -20.55
CA GLU A 129 -28.27 -6.03 -21.86
C GLU A 129 -26.97 -6.77 -22.24
N ASN A 130 -26.26 -7.28 -21.25
CA ASN A 130 -24.98 -7.94 -21.44
C ASN A 130 -25.13 -9.42 -21.78
N PHE A 131 -24.17 -9.96 -22.54
CA PHE A 131 -24.03 -11.41 -22.68
C PHE A 131 -23.61 -12.04 -21.35
N ASP A 132 -23.85 -13.34 -21.19
CA ASP A 132 -23.57 -14.04 -19.93
C ASP A 132 -22.08 -14.00 -19.54
N GLU A 133 -21.16 -13.93 -20.50
CA GLU A 133 -19.74 -13.74 -20.20
C GLU A 133 -19.42 -12.32 -19.70
N ASP A 134 -20.12 -11.30 -20.18
CA ASP A 134 -19.90 -9.91 -19.76
C ASP A 134 -20.49 -9.63 -18.37
N LYS A 135 -21.61 -10.29 -18.03
CA LYS A 135 -22.14 -10.30 -16.66
C LYS A 135 -21.12 -10.87 -15.67
N LYS A 136 -20.27 -11.80 -16.11
CA LYS A 136 -19.25 -12.42 -15.24
C LYS A 136 -18.06 -11.52 -14.94
N ILE A 137 -17.88 -10.40 -15.64
CA ILE A 137 -16.77 -9.45 -15.35
C ILE A 137 -16.82 -9.01 -13.88
N THR A 138 -18.00 -8.75 -13.33
CA THR A 138 -18.21 -8.36 -11.93
C THR A 138 -18.76 -9.51 -11.08
N ARG A 139 -18.53 -10.76 -11.48
CA ARG A 139 -18.99 -11.92 -10.70
C ARG A 139 -18.19 -12.10 -9.42
N ALA A 140 -16.87 -12.25 -9.51
CA ALA A 140 -16.02 -12.57 -8.36
C ALA A 140 -14.75 -11.73 -8.33
N LEU A 141 -14.32 -11.36 -7.12
CA LEU A 141 -13.05 -10.66 -6.89
C LEU A 141 -11.87 -11.60 -7.15
N TYR A 142 -10.93 -11.17 -7.99
CA TYR A 142 -9.79 -11.96 -8.47
C TYR A 142 -10.18 -13.32 -9.10
N GLY A 143 -11.43 -13.44 -9.57
CA GLY A 143 -11.90 -14.60 -10.31
C GLY A 143 -11.55 -14.55 -11.79
N GLY A 144 -11.91 -15.62 -12.52
CA GLY A 144 -11.77 -15.70 -13.96
C GLY A 144 -10.33 -15.97 -14.44
N ASN A 145 -10.08 -15.59 -15.69
CA ASN A 145 -8.79 -15.73 -16.36
C ASN A 145 -8.16 -14.35 -16.65
N ILE A 146 -7.03 -14.34 -17.35
CA ILE A 146 -6.32 -13.11 -17.71
C ILE A 146 -7.18 -12.15 -18.55
N GLU A 147 -8.08 -12.68 -19.38
CA GLU A 147 -9.02 -11.86 -20.15
C GLU A 147 -10.10 -11.25 -19.25
N THR A 148 -10.63 -11.99 -18.27
CA THR A 148 -11.51 -11.40 -17.26
C THR A 148 -10.82 -10.28 -16.47
N ARG A 149 -9.53 -10.43 -16.15
CA ARG A 149 -8.77 -9.38 -15.44
C ARG A 149 -8.65 -8.09 -16.25
N ILE A 150 -8.20 -8.15 -17.50
CA ILE A 150 -8.12 -6.91 -18.31
C ILE A 150 -9.50 -6.25 -18.48
N GLN A 151 -10.57 -7.04 -18.63
CA GLN A 151 -11.94 -6.52 -18.69
C GLN A 151 -12.36 -5.83 -17.38
N GLN A 152 -12.05 -6.42 -16.22
CA GLN A 152 -12.28 -5.81 -14.91
C GLN A 152 -11.55 -4.48 -14.76
N GLU A 153 -10.29 -4.42 -15.19
CA GLU A 153 -9.48 -3.20 -15.12
C GLU A 153 -9.96 -2.11 -16.09
N ILE A 154 -10.49 -2.49 -17.27
CA ILE A 154 -11.15 -1.56 -18.20
C ILE A 154 -12.42 -0.99 -17.55
N VAL A 155 -13.28 -1.83 -16.97
CA VAL A 155 -14.49 -1.37 -16.28
C VAL A 155 -14.14 -0.48 -15.10
N LEU A 156 -13.16 -0.85 -14.28
CA LEU A 156 -12.72 -0.07 -13.13
C LEU A 156 -12.12 1.29 -13.54
N GLY A 157 -11.14 1.28 -14.44
CA GLY A 157 -10.39 2.49 -14.81
C GLY A 157 -11.16 3.40 -15.77
N ILE A 158 -11.50 2.89 -16.96
CA ILE A 158 -12.22 3.65 -17.99
C ILE A 158 -13.68 3.82 -17.59
N GLY A 159 -14.36 2.71 -17.26
CA GLY A 159 -15.77 2.73 -16.87
C GLY A 159 -16.00 3.60 -15.64
N GLY A 160 -15.18 3.46 -14.60
CA GLY A 160 -15.28 4.30 -13.40
C GLY A 160 -15.09 5.79 -13.68
N THR A 161 -14.15 6.15 -14.56
CA THR A 161 -13.99 7.55 -14.99
C THR A 161 -15.23 8.08 -15.72
N ARG A 162 -15.79 7.30 -16.65
CA ARG A 162 -17.02 7.67 -17.38
C ARG A 162 -18.24 7.75 -16.46
N ALA A 163 -18.35 6.85 -15.49
CA ALA A 163 -19.41 6.83 -14.50
C ALA A 163 -19.44 8.12 -13.67
N LEU A 164 -18.28 8.56 -13.18
CA LEU A 164 -18.16 9.83 -12.45
C LEU A 164 -18.63 11.01 -13.32
N LEU A 165 -18.15 11.09 -14.56
CA LEU A 165 -18.54 12.16 -15.50
C LEU A 165 -20.04 12.16 -15.79
N ALA A 166 -20.66 10.99 -15.94
CA ALA A 166 -22.10 10.86 -16.18
C ALA A 166 -22.97 11.26 -14.97
N MET A 167 -22.38 11.30 -13.77
CA MET A 167 -23.00 11.80 -12.55
C MET A 167 -22.60 13.25 -12.24
N ASP A 168 -22.02 13.98 -13.21
CA ASP A 168 -21.49 15.33 -13.07
C ASP A 168 -20.38 15.47 -12.00
N ILE A 169 -19.68 14.38 -11.68
CA ILE A 169 -18.53 14.36 -10.77
C ILE A 169 -17.25 14.43 -11.59
N VAL A 170 -16.52 15.54 -11.50
CA VAL A 170 -15.30 15.78 -12.27
C VAL A 170 -14.09 15.86 -11.33
N PRO A 171 -13.41 14.72 -11.05
CA PRO A 171 -12.26 14.72 -10.15
C PRO A 171 -11.05 15.42 -10.78
N LEU A 172 -10.50 16.39 -10.04
CA LEU A 172 -9.26 17.07 -10.39
C LEU A 172 -8.03 16.24 -10.04
N VAL A 173 -8.18 15.30 -9.10
CA VAL A 173 -7.14 14.39 -8.64
C VAL A 173 -7.66 12.95 -8.68
N CYS A 174 -6.88 12.02 -9.21
CA CYS A 174 -7.20 10.60 -9.20
C CYS A 174 -6.06 9.81 -8.55
N HIS A 175 -6.41 8.93 -7.62
CA HIS A 175 -5.47 8.03 -6.95
C HIS A 175 -5.74 6.61 -7.41
N MET A 176 -4.74 6.02 -8.06
CA MET A 176 -4.67 4.61 -8.43
C MET A 176 -4.08 3.80 -7.26
N ASN A 177 -4.93 3.07 -6.53
CA ASN A 177 -4.50 2.15 -5.50
C ASN A 177 -4.13 0.80 -6.14
N GLU A 178 -2.82 0.56 -6.32
CA GLU A 178 -2.25 -0.50 -7.15
C GLU A 178 -2.56 -0.35 -8.66
N GLY A 179 -1.87 -1.11 -9.51
CA GLY A 179 -1.95 -1.01 -10.98
C GLY A 179 -3.33 -1.34 -11.59
N HIS A 180 -4.24 -1.96 -10.85
CA HIS A 180 -5.55 -2.45 -11.31
C HIS A 180 -6.45 -1.36 -11.93
N SER A 181 -6.23 -0.09 -11.58
CA SER A 181 -7.04 1.03 -12.06
C SER A 181 -6.32 1.91 -13.08
N ALA A 182 -5.11 1.53 -13.51
CA ALA A 182 -4.25 2.43 -14.27
C ALA A 182 -4.79 2.83 -15.66
N PHE A 183 -5.74 2.07 -16.22
CA PHE A 183 -6.46 2.48 -17.43
C PHE A 183 -7.29 3.77 -17.25
N LEU A 184 -7.58 4.21 -16.02
CA LEU A 184 -8.19 5.52 -15.77
C LEU A 184 -7.36 6.66 -16.36
N ALA A 185 -6.03 6.51 -16.40
CA ALA A 185 -5.16 7.52 -16.96
C ALA A 185 -5.41 7.71 -18.46
N LEU A 186 -5.72 6.62 -19.19
CA LEU A 186 -6.03 6.67 -20.61
C LEU A 186 -7.35 7.40 -20.88
N GLU A 187 -8.39 7.15 -20.08
CA GLU A 187 -9.68 7.86 -20.24
C GLU A 187 -9.56 9.35 -19.85
N ARG A 188 -8.73 9.69 -18.86
CA ARG A 188 -8.43 11.08 -18.51
C ARG A 188 -7.71 11.81 -19.64
N ILE A 189 -6.73 11.16 -20.29
CA ILE A 189 -6.05 11.70 -21.47
C ILE A 189 -7.04 11.89 -22.61
N ARG A 190 -7.85 10.87 -22.91
CA ARG A 190 -8.91 10.95 -23.92
C ARG A 190 -9.87 12.11 -23.67
N THR A 191 -10.32 12.29 -22.42
CA THR A 191 -11.23 13.36 -22.02
C THR A 191 -10.62 14.74 -22.32
N LEU A 192 -9.35 14.93 -21.99
CA LEU A 192 -8.61 16.16 -22.30
C LEU A 192 -8.51 16.44 -23.81
N ILE A 193 -8.24 15.40 -24.61
CA ILE A 193 -8.18 15.53 -26.08
C ILE A 193 -9.55 15.93 -26.63
N LYS A 194 -10.59 15.17 -26.29
CA LYS A 194 -11.92 15.32 -26.90
C LYS A 194 -12.68 16.57 -26.42
N GLN A 195 -12.51 16.97 -25.16
CA GLN A 195 -13.25 18.10 -24.59
C GLN A 195 -12.51 19.43 -24.66
N HIS A 196 -11.17 19.41 -24.75
CA HIS A 196 -10.35 20.61 -24.70
C HIS A 196 -9.39 20.77 -25.89
N ASN A 197 -9.51 19.93 -26.90
CA ASN A 197 -8.71 19.97 -28.13
C ASN A 197 -7.19 20.01 -27.86
N LEU A 198 -6.75 19.33 -26.80
CA LEU A 198 -5.33 19.13 -26.54
C LEU A 198 -4.79 18.01 -27.44
N THR A 199 -3.56 18.15 -27.90
CA THR A 199 -2.81 17.04 -28.49
C THR A 199 -2.58 15.93 -27.44
N TYR A 200 -2.28 14.70 -27.87
CA TYR A 200 -1.95 13.62 -26.94
C TYR A 200 -0.79 13.99 -25.99
N PHE A 201 0.27 14.62 -26.51
CA PHE A 201 1.42 14.99 -25.69
C PHE A 201 1.05 16.04 -24.62
N GLU A 202 0.25 17.05 -24.99
CA GLU A 202 -0.28 18.05 -24.04
C GLU A 202 -1.19 17.38 -23.00
N ALA A 203 -2.11 16.52 -23.45
CA ALA A 203 -3.06 15.82 -22.59
C ALA A 203 -2.37 14.87 -21.60
N LYS A 204 -1.40 14.07 -22.07
CA LYS A 204 -0.57 13.18 -21.22
C LYS A 204 0.25 13.97 -20.22
N THR A 205 0.94 15.02 -20.68
CA THR A 205 1.73 15.92 -19.83
C THR A 205 0.87 16.49 -18.71
N THR A 206 -0.33 16.97 -19.05
CA THR A 206 -1.23 17.64 -18.10
C THR A 206 -1.96 16.66 -17.18
N GLY A 207 -2.36 15.50 -17.71
CA GLY A 207 -3.03 14.43 -16.95
C GLY A 207 -2.12 13.85 -15.86
N ARG A 208 -0.82 13.73 -16.16
CA ARG A 208 0.20 13.18 -15.25
C ARG A 208 0.16 13.84 -13.86
N PHE A 209 0.13 15.17 -13.79
CA PHE A 209 0.17 15.91 -12.51
C PHE A 209 -1.02 15.64 -11.58
N SER A 210 -2.13 15.19 -12.16
CA SER A 210 -3.38 14.92 -11.43
C SER A 210 -3.58 13.46 -11.07
N ASN A 211 -2.58 12.61 -11.30
CA ASN A 211 -2.63 11.19 -11.03
C ASN A 211 -1.60 10.81 -9.95
N ILE A 212 -2.04 10.08 -8.93
CA ILE A 212 -1.22 9.50 -7.86
C ILE A 212 -1.24 7.98 -8.04
N PHE A 213 -0.09 7.33 -7.90
CA PHE A 213 0.05 5.88 -7.92
C PHE A 213 0.68 5.39 -6.62
N THR A 214 -0.03 4.53 -5.90
CA THR A 214 0.54 3.78 -4.78
C THR A 214 0.73 2.32 -5.16
N THR A 215 1.94 1.80 -4.96
CA THR A 215 2.25 0.38 -5.10
C THR A 215 2.24 -0.32 -3.74
N HIS A 216 1.65 -1.52 -3.71
CA HIS A 216 1.63 -2.39 -2.52
C HIS A 216 2.47 -3.65 -2.71
N THR A 217 3.05 -3.82 -3.90
CA THR A 217 3.63 -5.06 -4.35
C THR A 217 5.16 -5.05 -4.18
N PRO A 218 5.73 -5.90 -3.30
CA PRO A 218 7.17 -5.94 -3.05
C PRO A 218 7.95 -6.79 -4.07
N VAL A 219 7.25 -7.53 -4.95
CA VAL A 219 7.85 -8.44 -5.93
C VAL A 219 7.18 -8.34 -7.31
N PRO A 220 7.92 -8.41 -8.43
CA PRO A 220 7.34 -8.27 -9.77
C PRO A 220 6.21 -9.25 -10.10
N ALA A 221 6.23 -10.46 -9.53
CA ALA A 221 5.22 -11.49 -9.77
C ALA A 221 3.81 -11.13 -9.27
N GLY A 222 3.69 -10.13 -8.39
CA GLY A 222 2.39 -9.63 -7.91
C GLY A 222 1.75 -8.54 -8.78
N ILE A 223 2.42 -8.11 -9.85
CA ILE A 223 1.96 -7.03 -10.72
C ILE A 223 1.18 -7.63 -11.91
N ASP A 224 0.00 -7.06 -12.20
CA ASP A 224 -0.77 -7.43 -13.39
C ASP A 224 0.01 -7.06 -14.67
N VAL A 225 0.26 -8.08 -15.51
CA VAL A 225 1.00 -7.97 -16.78
C VAL A 225 0.21 -8.70 -17.87
N PHE A 226 -0.13 -7.98 -18.94
CA PHE A 226 -0.93 -8.50 -20.04
C PHE A 226 -0.08 -8.74 -21.30
N PRO A 227 -0.28 -9.85 -22.02
CA PRO A 227 0.31 -10.04 -23.34
C PRO A 227 -0.14 -8.94 -24.31
N ASN A 228 0.76 -8.45 -25.16
CA ASN A 228 0.45 -7.38 -26.10
C ASN A 228 -0.70 -7.73 -27.05
N GLU A 229 -0.86 -9.00 -27.45
CA GLU A 229 -1.98 -9.45 -28.29
C GLU A 229 -3.34 -9.22 -27.62
N LEU A 230 -3.43 -9.50 -26.31
CA LEU A 230 -4.64 -9.25 -25.54
C LEU A 230 -4.90 -7.75 -25.42
N VAL A 231 -3.85 -6.95 -25.24
CA VAL A 231 -3.97 -5.50 -25.19
C VAL A 231 -4.39 -4.92 -26.53
N GLU A 232 -3.82 -5.38 -27.65
CA GLU A 232 -4.21 -4.96 -29.01
C GLU A 232 -5.68 -5.26 -29.27
N LYS A 233 -6.15 -6.45 -28.85
CA LYS A 233 -7.56 -6.84 -28.97
C LYS A 233 -8.50 -5.79 -28.36
N TYR A 234 -8.20 -5.30 -27.15
CA TYR A 234 -9.08 -4.35 -26.42
C TYR A 234 -8.79 -2.88 -26.74
N PHE A 235 -7.53 -2.52 -26.98
CA PHE A 235 -7.09 -1.13 -27.06
C PHE A 235 -6.62 -0.70 -28.46
N GLY A 236 -6.40 -1.61 -29.41
CA GLY A 236 -5.92 -1.31 -30.77
C GLY A 236 -6.69 -0.16 -31.43
N SER A 237 -8.02 -0.32 -31.54
CA SER A 237 -8.90 0.75 -32.05
C SER A 237 -8.91 1.98 -31.13
N TYR A 238 -8.90 1.77 -29.81
CA TYR A 238 -8.98 2.86 -28.83
C TYR A 238 -7.79 3.82 -28.94
N TYR A 239 -6.54 3.35 -28.90
CA TYR A 239 -5.40 4.26 -28.93
C TYR A 239 -5.17 4.88 -30.32
N LYS A 240 -5.55 4.19 -31.41
CA LYS A 240 -5.48 4.71 -32.78
C LYS A 240 -6.51 5.82 -33.03
N ASN A 241 -7.75 5.64 -32.56
CA ASN A 241 -8.88 6.53 -32.89
C ASN A 241 -9.22 7.54 -31.78
N GLU A 242 -9.10 7.15 -30.52
CA GLU A 242 -9.47 8.00 -29.38
C GLU A 242 -8.28 8.80 -28.84
N LEU A 243 -7.09 8.20 -28.82
CA LEU A 243 -5.84 8.86 -28.38
C LEU A 243 -5.00 9.39 -29.53
N THR A 244 -5.22 8.92 -30.76
CA THR A 244 -4.50 9.33 -31.98
C THR A 244 -2.99 9.12 -31.92
N ILE A 245 -2.54 7.99 -31.37
CA ILE A 245 -1.12 7.61 -31.25
C ILE A 245 -0.82 6.28 -31.94
N ASN A 246 0.46 6.04 -32.24
CA ASN A 246 0.89 4.77 -32.83
C ASN A 246 1.19 3.70 -31.76
N ASP A 247 1.37 2.46 -32.24
CA ASP A 247 1.64 1.28 -31.42
C ASP A 247 2.87 1.49 -30.52
N LYS A 248 3.97 2.01 -31.07
CA LYS A 248 5.21 2.26 -30.30
C LYS A 248 4.96 3.21 -29.12
N GLU A 249 4.22 4.30 -29.35
CA GLU A 249 3.87 5.24 -28.29
C GLU A 249 2.99 4.61 -27.23
N PHE A 250 1.99 3.82 -27.63
CA PHE A 250 1.06 3.17 -26.70
C PHE A 250 1.75 2.09 -25.85
N TYR A 251 2.46 1.15 -26.46
CA TYR A 251 3.16 0.08 -25.73
C TYR A 251 4.29 0.61 -24.84
N SER A 252 4.87 1.78 -25.18
CA SER A 252 5.83 2.46 -24.30
C SER A 252 5.22 2.92 -22.96
N LEU A 253 3.89 3.02 -22.85
CA LEU A 253 3.23 3.32 -21.58
C LEU A 253 3.32 2.14 -20.61
N GLY A 254 3.22 0.91 -21.10
CA GLY A 254 3.34 -0.32 -20.31
C GLY A 254 4.79 -0.73 -20.01
N THR A 255 5.79 0.10 -20.35
CA THR A 255 7.22 -0.22 -20.21
C THR A 255 8.00 0.95 -19.62
N LEU A 256 8.76 0.71 -18.54
CA LEU A 256 9.64 1.72 -17.95
C LEU A 256 10.98 1.83 -18.68
N ASN A 257 11.65 0.71 -18.93
CA ASN A 257 12.94 0.71 -19.63
C ASN A 257 12.73 0.97 -21.13
N LYS A 258 13.11 2.17 -21.60
CA LYS A 258 12.91 2.60 -22.99
C LYS A 258 13.92 2.00 -23.98
N ASP A 259 14.97 1.35 -23.49
CA ASP A 259 16.00 0.70 -24.31
C ASP A 259 15.61 -0.74 -24.71
N ARG A 260 14.45 -1.24 -24.26
CA ARG A 260 13.94 -2.58 -24.58
C ARG A 260 12.59 -2.51 -25.27
N ASP A 261 12.39 -3.39 -26.24
CA ASP A 261 11.07 -3.54 -26.86
C ASP A 261 10.06 -4.08 -25.84
N PRO A 262 8.84 -3.54 -25.82
CA PRO A 262 7.79 -3.95 -24.90
C PRO A 262 7.33 -5.37 -25.23
N VAL A 263 7.73 -6.36 -24.45
CA VAL A 263 7.29 -7.77 -24.62
C VAL A 263 5.86 -7.97 -24.11
N ASN A 264 5.54 -7.34 -22.98
CA ASN A 264 4.22 -7.36 -22.35
C ASN A 264 3.86 -5.95 -21.88
N PHE A 265 2.57 -5.74 -21.63
CA PHE A 265 2.06 -4.49 -21.08
C PHE A 265 1.91 -4.60 -19.57
N ASN A 266 2.76 -3.88 -18.83
CA ASN A 266 2.78 -3.91 -17.37
C ASN A 266 1.94 -2.75 -16.80
N MET A 267 1.00 -3.06 -15.90
CA MET A 267 0.06 -2.08 -15.38
C MET A 267 0.67 -1.11 -14.36
N ALA A 268 1.65 -1.56 -13.56
CA ALA A 268 2.41 -0.65 -12.70
C ALA A 268 3.26 0.32 -13.53
N HIS A 269 3.82 -0.13 -14.65
CA HIS A 269 4.54 0.76 -15.57
C HIS A 269 3.60 1.78 -16.22
N LEU A 270 2.38 1.39 -16.63
CA LEU A 270 1.36 2.33 -17.10
C LEU A 270 1.07 3.39 -16.04
N ALA A 271 0.84 2.97 -14.79
CA ALA A 271 0.58 3.88 -13.68
C ALA A 271 1.76 4.85 -13.47
N MET A 272 3.01 4.37 -13.39
CA MET A 272 4.20 5.21 -13.20
C MET A 272 4.47 6.16 -14.37
N ASN A 273 4.25 5.71 -15.62
CA ASN A 273 4.40 6.54 -16.81
C ASN A 273 3.31 7.62 -16.93
N THR A 274 2.21 7.51 -16.18
CA THR A 274 1.06 8.42 -16.24
C THR A 274 0.69 9.08 -14.89
N ALA A 275 1.44 8.82 -13.82
CA ALA A 275 1.31 9.45 -12.52
C ALA A 275 2.43 10.47 -12.27
N GLY A 276 2.06 11.58 -11.64
CA GLY A 276 3.00 12.61 -11.20
C GLY A 276 3.65 12.26 -9.87
N PHE A 277 2.93 11.52 -9.03
CA PHE A 277 3.38 11.08 -7.71
C PHE A 277 3.31 9.56 -7.64
N VAL A 278 4.41 8.94 -7.20
CA VAL A 278 4.54 7.48 -7.03
C VAL A 278 5.07 7.22 -5.62
N ASN A 279 4.42 6.32 -4.89
CA ASN A 279 4.85 5.98 -3.53
C ASN A 279 4.70 4.51 -3.17
N GLY A 280 5.57 4.05 -2.27
CA GLY A 280 5.41 2.82 -1.49
C GLY A 280 4.63 3.05 -0.19
N VAL A 281 4.46 1.98 0.58
CA VAL A 281 3.50 1.91 1.71
C VAL A 281 4.17 1.73 3.09
N SER A 282 5.49 1.77 3.10
CA SER A 282 6.40 1.87 4.25
C SER A 282 7.74 2.43 3.74
N LYS A 283 8.61 2.88 4.65
CA LYS A 283 9.94 3.39 4.30
C LYS A 283 10.79 2.32 3.60
N LEU A 284 10.83 1.11 4.15
CA LEU A 284 11.57 -0.01 3.55
C LEU A 284 10.97 -0.39 2.18
N HIS A 285 9.65 -0.42 2.04
CA HIS A 285 9.01 -0.70 0.75
C HIS A 285 9.30 0.37 -0.30
N GLY A 286 9.45 1.64 0.10
CA GLY A 286 9.94 2.69 -0.81
C GLY A 286 11.30 2.34 -1.40
N LEU A 287 12.23 1.82 -0.58
CA LEU A 287 13.54 1.36 -1.05
C LEU A 287 13.45 0.10 -1.94
N VAL A 288 12.62 -0.88 -1.55
CA VAL A 288 12.37 -2.09 -2.36
C VAL A 288 11.81 -1.71 -3.73
N SER A 289 10.85 -0.79 -3.76
CA SER A 289 10.25 -0.26 -5.00
C SER A 289 11.30 0.43 -5.89
N LYS A 290 12.18 1.27 -5.30
CA LYS A 290 13.30 1.87 -6.04
C LYS A 290 14.21 0.81 -6.65
N LYS A 291 14.58 -0.24 -5.89
CA LYS A 291 15.42 -1.35 -6.39
C LYS A 291 14.75 -2.09 -7.54
N MET A 292 13.45 -2.38 -7.42
CA MET A 292 12.68 -3.11 -8.44
C MET A 292 12.62 -2.37 -9.78
N TRP A 293 12.53 -1.04 -9.77
CA TRP A 293 12.35 -0.24 -10.99
C TRP A 293 13.55 0.62 -11.39
N VAL A 294 14.70 0.45 -10.73
CA VAL A 294 15.93 1.22 -11.01
C VAL A 294 16.31 1.22 -12.48
N GLY A 295 16.09 0.10 -13.19
CA GLY A 295 16.36 -0.02 -14.63
C GLY A 295 15.52 0.91 -15.53
N GLY A 296 14.45 1.52 -15.01
CA GLY A 296 13.66 2.55 -15.68
C GLY A 296 14.15 3.98 -15.43
N PHE A 297 15.06 4.18 -14.48
CA PHE A 297 15.57 5.48 -14.05
C PHE A 297 17.05 5.61 -14.39
N LYS A 298 17.34 5.63 -15.70
CA LYS A 298 18.71 5.72 -16.23
C LYS A 298 19.38 7.01 -15.76
N ASP A 299 20.65 6.91 -15.38
CA ASP A 299 21.51 8.03 -14.95
C ASP A 299 21.05 8.80 -13.70
N ILE A 300 19.95 8.39 -13.06
CA ILE A 300 19.46 8.95 -11.79
C ILE A 300 20.12 8.20 -10.63
N PRO A 301 20.79 8.89 -9.69
CA PRO A 301 21.34 8.26 -8.50
C PRO A 301 20.24 7.56 -7.69
N PHE A 302 20.52 6.35 -7.18
CA PHE A 302 19.53 5.49 -6.53
C PHE A 302 18.69 6.20 -5.46
N ASN A 303 19.34 7.02 -4.61
CA ASN A 303 18.68 7.75 -3.52
C ASN A 303 17.72 8.83 -4.02
N GLU A 304 17.92 9.34 -5.23
CA GLU A 304 17.13 10.42 -5.85
C GLU A 304 16.01 9.91 -6.79
N ILE A 305 15.88 8.59 -6.98
CA ILE A 305 14.76 8.00 -7.72
C ILE A 305 13.44 8.51 -7.11
N PRO A 306 12.53 9.11 -7.91
CA PRO A 306 11.35 9.84 -7.43
C PRO A 306 10.19 8.91 -7.05
N ILE A 307 10.49 7.94 -6.19
CA ILE A 307 9.52 7.06 -5.54
C ILE A 307 9.58 7.36 -4.05
N ASP A 308 8.49 7.95 -3.53
CA ASP A 308 8.36 8.30 -2.12
C ASP A 308 7.74 7.13 -1.34
N HIS A 309 7.34 7.38 -0.10
CA HIS A 309 6.53 6.49 0.71
C HIS A 309 5.52 7.29 1.52
N VAL A 310 4.41 6.62 1.85
CA VAL A 310 3.50 7.01 2.92
C VAL A 310 3.22 5.73 3.70
N THR A 311 3.69 5.68 4.95
CA THR A 311 3.51 4.50 5.80
C THR A 311 2.03 4.28 6.07
N ASN A 312 1.55 3.06 5.81
CA ASN A 312 0.16 2.69 6.09
C ASN A 312 -0.23 2.90 7.56
N GLY A 313 -1.53 3.03 7.80
CA GLY A 313 -2.12 3.00 9.13
C GLY A 313 -3.40 2.16 9.15
N VAL A 314 -4.02 2.08 10.32
CA VAL A 314 -5.34 1.49 10.52
C VAL A 314 -6.31 2.52 11.08
N HIS A 315 -7.59 2.41 10.72
CA HIS A 315 -8.62 3.26 11.28
C HIS A 315 -8.90 2.79 12.71
N THR A 316 -8.26 3.41 13.69
CA THR A 316 -8.24 2.96 15.09
C THR A 316 -9.64 2.65 15.61
N ALA A 317 -10.62 3.52 15.37
CA ALA A 317 -11.99 3.31 15.81
C ALA A 317 -12.70 2.10 15.17
N SER A 318 -12.27 1.61 14.00
CA SER A 318 -12.82 0.38 13.40
C SER A 318 -12.39 -0.88 14.14
N HIS A 319 -11.18 -0.86 14.72
CA HIS A 319 -10.52 -2.07 15.25
C HIS A 319 -10.44 -2.06 16.78
N LEU A 320 -10.86 -0.97 17.42
CA LEU A 320 -10.88 -0.80 18.87
C LEU A 320 -12.12 -1.49 19.45
N SER A 321 -11.93 -2.28 20.51
CA SER A 321 -13.05 -2.79 21.31
C SER A 321 -13.80 -1.65 22.01
N ASN A 322 -15.11 -1.81 22.23
CA ASN A 322 -15.94 -0.83 22.94
C ASN A 322 -15.40 -0.55 24.36
N GLU A 323 -14.95 -1.60 25.08
CA GLU A 323 -14.41 -1.43 26.43
C GLU A 323 -13.10 -0.64 26.44
N MET A 324 -12.22 -0.89 25.47
CA MET A 324 -10.99 -0.10 25.35
C MET A 324 -11.31 1.33 24.92
N HIS A 325 -12.30 1.53 24.04
CA HIS A 325 -12.79 2.86 23.68
C HIS A 325 -13.25 3.64 24.91
N GLU A 326 -14.12 3.07 25.74
CA GLU A 326 -14.61 3.72 26.97
C GLU A 326 -13.48 4.03 27.95
N LEU A 327 -12.51 3.12 28.10
CA LEU A 327 -11.33 3.33 28.94
C LEU A 327 -10.47 4.49 28.43
N LEU A 328 -10.19 4.52 27.12
CA LEU A 328 -9.40 5.58 26.50
C LEU A 328 -10.14 6.93 26.56
N VAL A 329 -11.44 6.99 26.30
CA VAL A 329 -12.24 8.21 26.47
C VAL A 329 -12.13 8.73 27.91
N ARG A 330 -12.29 7.86 28.91
CA ARG A 330 -12.25 8.25 30.33
C ARG A 330 -10.94 8.93 30.71
N TYR A 331 -9.82 8.39 30.27
CA TYR A 331 -8.50 8.86 30.70
C TYR A 331 -7.87 9.86 29.74
N LEU A 332 -8.00 9.69 28.42
CA LEU A 332 -7.39 10.56 27.42
C LEU A 332 -8.31 11.71 26.99
N GLY A 333 -9.64 11.55 27.17
CA GLY A 333 -10.68 12.45 26.68
C GLY A 333 -10.92 12.30 25.17
N ASP A 334 -12.00 12.88 24.65
CA ASP A 334 -12.40 12.75 23.23
C ASP A 334 -11.34 13.21 22.22
N LYS A 335 -10.38 14.02 22.67
CA LYS A 335 -9.23 14.48 21.88
C LYS A 335 -8.39 13.34 21.32
N TYR A 336 -8.43 12.14 21.88
CA TYR A 336 -7.70 11.00 21.33
C TYR A 336 -8.27 10.53 19.97
N LEU A 337 -9.55 10.82 19.70
CA LEU A 337 -10.21 10.54 18.41
C LEU A 337 -9.87 11.61 17.36
N ASP A 338 -9.46 12.81 17.80
CA ASP A 338 -9.06 13.89 16.92
C ASP A 338 -7.63 13.66 16.41
N PRO A 339 -7.42 13.52 15.10
CA PRO A 339 -6.10 13.33 14.50
C PRO A 339 -5.09 14.39 14.92
N ASN A 340 -5.52 15.64 15.07
CA ASN A 340 -4.66 16.77 15.43
C ASN A 340 -4.18 16.70 16.88
N HIS A 341 -4.90 15.98 17.74
CA HIS A 341 -4.65 15.92 19.17
C HIS A 341 -4.25 14.53 19.66
N PHE A 342 -4.33 13.48 18.82
CA PHE A 342 -4.07 12.11 19.27
C PHE A 342 -2.64 11.96 19.82
N LYS A 343 -1.62 12.54 19.17
CA LYS A 343 -0.25 12.47 19.70
C LYS A 343 -0.10 13.08 21.10
N GLU A 344 -0.81 14.17 21.38
CA GLU A 344 -0.80 14.81 22.69
C GLU A 344 -1.64 14.02 23.71
N ALA A 345 -2.81 13.54 23.31
CA ALA A 345 -3.66 12.69 24.13
C ALA A 345 -2.96 11.37 24.51
N ALA A 346 -2.19 10.78 23.60
CA ALA A 346 -1.45 9.54 23.81
C ALA A 346 -0.39 9.67 24.93
N LYS A 347 0.12 10.87 25.24
CA LYS A 347 1.03 11.09 26.38
C LYS A 347 0.36 10.76 27.72
N ARG A 348 -0.97 10.82 27.78
CA ARG A 348 -1.77 10.52 28.97
C ARG A 348 -2.06 9.02 29.13
N MET A 349 -1.54 8.16 28.24
CA MET A 349 -1.65 6.70 28.37
C MET A 349 -1.11 6.19 29.70
N ASP A 350 -0.07 6.86 30.23
CA ASP A 350 0.54 6.50 31.51
C ASP A 350 -0.39 6.80 32.71
N GLU A 351 -1.40 7.67 32.54
CA GLU A 351 -2.41 8.02 33.56
C GLU A 351 -3.44 6.90 33.78
N ILE A 352 -3.60 5.98 32.83
CA ILE A 352 -4.54 4.85 32.97
C ILE A 352 -4.05 3.93 34.09
N PRO A 353 -4.85 3.61 35.12
CA PRO A 353 -4.45 2.64 36.14
C PRO A 353 -4.16 1.26 35.54
N ASP A 354 -3.04 0.66 35.93
CA ASP A 354 -2.58 -0.64 35.42
C ASP A 354 -3.62 -1.75 35.59
N GLU A 355 -4.33 -1.76 36.73
CA GLU A 355 -5.39 -2.71 37.04
C GLU A 355 -6.59 -2.60 36.07
N GLU A 356 -6.98 -1.37 35.69
CA GLU A 356 -8.08 -1.15 34.76
C GLU A 356 -7.70 -1.57 33.34
N LEU A 357 -6.49 -1.21 32.89
CA LEU A 357 -6.00 -1.59 31.57
C LEU A 357 -5.89 -3.12 31.44
N TRP A 358 -5.28 -3.77 32.44
CA TRP A 358 -5.10 -5.21 32.45
C TRP A 358 -6.44 -5.95 32.47
N ARG A 359 -7.36 -5.60 33.40
CA ARG A 359 -8.69 -6.23 33.46
C ARG A 359 -9.49 -6.06 32.18
N THR A 360 -9.38 -4.89 31.54
CA THR A 360 -10.04 -4.63 30.26
C THR A 360 -9.51 -5.59 29.19
N HIS A 361 -8.19 -5.77 29.12
CA HIS A 361 -7.55 -6.71 28.21
C HIS A 361 -7.94 -8.18 28.49
N GLU A 362 -7.91 -8.62 29.75
CA GLU A 362 -8.27 -10.00 30.13
C GLU A 362 -9.70 -10.38 29.71
N ARG A 363 -10.67 -9.48 29.89
CA ARG A 363 -12.07 -9.71 29.47
C ARG A 363 -12.18 -9.94 27.96
N ARG A 364 -11.38 -9.25 27.16
CA ARG A 364 -11.38 -9.41 25.71
C ARG A 364 -10.70 -10.71 25.30
N ARG A 365 -9.65 -11.14 25.99
CA ARG A 365 -9.05 -12.47 25.82
C ARG A 365 -10.03 -13.59 26.16
N GLU A 366 -10.78 -13.46 27.25
CA GLU A 366 -11.87 -14.39 27.62
C GLU A 366 -12.92 -14.51 26.50
N ARG A 367 -13.34 -13.38 25.92
CA ARG A 367 -14.29 -13.35 24.80
C ARG A 367 -13.73 -14.00 23.54
N LEU A 368 -12.46 -13.75 23.21
CA LEU A 368 -11.80 -14.41 22.08
C LEU A 368 -11.79 -15.93 22.25
N VAL A 369 -11.46 -16.43 23.44
CA VAL A 369 -11.50 -17.87 23.73
C VAL A 369 -12.92 -18.44 23.57
N ALA A 370 -13.93 -17.76 24.12
CA ALA A 370 -15.33 -18.19 23.97
C ALA A 370 -15.78 -18.20 22.51
N PHE A 371 -15.41 -17.15 21.75
CA PHE A 371 -15.70 -17.04 20.33
C PHE A 371 -15.00 -18.14 19.51
N ALA A 372 -13.72 -18.40 19.77
CA ALA A 372 -12.96 -19.45 19.10
C ALA A 372 -13.57 -20.84 19.34
N ARG A 373 -13.96 -21.16 20.57
CA ARG A 373 -14.68 -22.41 20.90
C ARG A 373 -16.00 -22.51 20.13
N GLN A 374 -16.78 -21.43 20.08
CA GLN A 374 -18.05 -21.43 19.35
C GLN A 374 -17.85 -21.63 17.84
N ARG A 375 -16.84 -20.98 17.25
CA ARG A 375 -16.49 -21.11 15.84
C ARG A 375 -16.00 -22.51 15.52
N LEU A 376 -15.08 -23.05 16.32
CA LEU A 376 -14.56 -24.40 16.15
C LEU A 376 -15.67 -25.45 16.26
N ARG A 377 -16.59 -25.30 17.22
CA ARG A 377 -17.76 -26.16 17.32
C ARG A 377 -18.57 -26.17 16.02
N LYS A 378 -18.89 -24.98 15.47
CA LYS A 378 -19.64 -24.87 14.21
C LYS A 378 -18.89 -25.50 13.03
N GLN A 379 -17.57 -25.30 12.95
CA GLN A 379 -16.73 -25.92 11.92
C GLN A 379 -16.78 -27.45 12.00
N VAL A 380 -16.66 -28.02 13.20
CA VAL A 380 -16.74 -29.47 13.43
C VAL A 380 -18.14 -30.00 13.07
N GLU A 381 -19.21 -29.31 13.45
CA GLU A 381 -20.58 -29.68 13.10
C GLU A 381 -20.80 -29.66 11.58
N GLN A 382 -20.32 -28.64 10.87
CA GLN A 382 -20.48 -28.49 9.42
C GLN A 382 -19.76 -29.56 8.61
N ARG A 383 -18.63 -30.07 9.09
CA ARG A 383 -17.89 -31.18 8.44
C ARG A 383 -18.39 -32.57 8.83
N GLY A 384 -19.46 -32.66 9.64
CA GLY A 384 -20.00 -33.94 10.11
C GLY A 384 -19.16 -34.64 11.19
N GLY A 385 -18.45 -33.87 12.02
CA GLY A 385 -17.62 -34.39 13.10
C GLY A 385 -18.41 -35.14 14.17
N SER A 386 -17.71 -36.02 14.89
CA SER A 386 -18.28 -36.85 15.95
C SER A 386 -18.68 -36.04 17.19
N LEU A 387 -19.55 -36.59 18.05
CA LEU A 387 -19.88 -35.98 19.35
C LEU A 387 -18.65 -35.76 20.24
N LEU A 388 -17.63 -36.61 20.13
CA LEU A 388 -16.36 -36.46 20.84
C LEU A 388 -15.60 -35.22 20.39
N GLU A 389 -15.48 -34.99 19.08
CA GLU A 389 -14.84 -33.79 18.53
C GLU A 389 -15.62 -32.51 18.89
N ILE A 390 -16.95 -32.57 18.83
CA ILE A 390 -17.83 -31.45 19.23
C ILE A 390 -17.61 -31.10 20.70
N ASN A 391 -17.51 -32.10 21.59
CA ASN A 391 -17.26 -31.85 23.00
C ASN A 391 -15.83 -31.35 23.25
N ALA A 392 -14.83 -31.92 22.57
CA ALA A 392 -13.44 -31.45 22.65
C ALA A 392 -13.32 -29.97 22.24
N SER A 393 -14.06 -29.53 21.22
CA SER A 393 -14.07 -28.11 20.78
C SER A 393 -14.53 -27.11 21.85
N LYS A 394 -15.25 -27.56 22.89
CA LYS A 394 -15.70 -26.71 24.00
C LYS A 394 -14.62 -26.56 25.08
N GLU A 395 -13.62 -27.43 25.09
CA GLU A 395 -12.57 -27.52 26.12
C GLU A 395 -11.20 -27.02 25.63
N VAL A 396 -11.09 -26.62 24.35
CA VAL A 396 -9.85 -26.04 23.82
C VAL A 396 -9.60 -24.65 24.39
N LEU A 397 -8.33 -24.23 24.44
CA LEU A 397 -7.87 -22.93 24.92
C LEU A 397 -8.20 -22.67 26.40
N ASN A 398 -7.43 -21.78 27.03
CA ASN A 398 -7.66 -21.29 28.39
C ASN A 398 -7.63 -19.75 28.34
N ALA A 399 -8.60 -19.11 28.97
CA ALA A 399 -8.69 -17.65 29.04
C ALA A 399 -7.59 -16.99 29.89
N SER A 400 -6.95 -17.73 30.80
CA SER A 400 -5.82 -17.24 31.59
C SER A 400 -4.46 -17.46 30.91
N ALA A 401 -4.42 -18.17 29.77
CA ALA A 401 -3.18 -18.50 29.07
C ALA A 401 -2.74 -17.37 28.13
N LEU A 402 -1.43 -17.18 27.99
CA LEU A 402 -0.84 -16.31 26.97
C LEU A 402 -1.32 -16.74 25.58
N THR A 403 -2.02 -15.84 24.89
CA THR A 403 -2.66 -16.09 23.59
C THR A 403 -1.91 -15.38 22.48
N ILE A 404 -1.29 -16.16 21.61
CA ILE A 404 -0.57 -15.69 20.43
C ILE A 404 -1.48 -15.83 19.20
N GLY A 405 -1.70 -14.73 18.49
CA GLY A 405 -2.48 -14.68 17.26
C GLY A 405 -1.60 -14.70 16.01
N PHE A 406 -2.01 -15.46 15.00
CA PHE A 406 -1.46 -15.38 13.64
C PHE A 406 -2.62 -15.38 12.64
N ALA A 407 -2.88 -14.25 11.97
CA ALA A 407 -3.87 -14.24 10.89
C ALA A 407 -3.49 -13.40 9.68
N ARG A 408 -3.45 -14.06 8.51
CA ARG A 408 -3.09 -13.45 7.22
C ARG A 408 -3.39 -14.38 6.04
N ARG A 409 -3.19 -13.89 4.82
CA ARG A 409 -3.15 -14.74 3.62
C ARG A 409 -2.05 -15.79 3.78
N PHE A 410 -2.36 -17.04 3.45
CA PHE A 410 -1.37 -18.11 3.35
C PHE A 410 -0.65 -18.03 2.00
N ALA A 411 0.68 -17.97 2.08
CA ALA A 411 1.62 -18.00 0.96
C ALA A 411 2.99 -18.45 1.53
N THR A 412 3.83 -19.07 0.72
CA THR A 412 5.12 -19.64 1.17
C THR A 412 6.02 -18.63 1.87
N TYR A 413 6.16 -17.41 1.32
CA TYR A 413 6.98 -16.37 1.92
C TYR A 413 6.46 -15.85 3.28
N LYS A 414 5.21 -16.11 3.67
CA LYS A 414 4.66 -15.74 4.98
C LYS A 414 5.06 -16.72 6.09
N ARG A 415 5.58 -17.90 5.73
CA ARG A 415 6.18 -18.92 6.62
C ARG A 415 5.29 -19.31 7.80
N ALA A 416 4.00 -19.57 7.54
CA ALA A 416 3.02 -19.89 8.59
C ALA A 416 3.37 -21.14 9.43
N THR A 417 4.15 -22.06 8.87
CA THR A 417 4.61 -23.29 9.53
C THR A 417 5.93 -23.13 10.31
N LEU A 418 6.59 -21.96 10.26
CA LEU A 418 7.93 -21.77 10.87
C LEU A 418 7.95 -22.06 12.37
N ILE A 419 6.90 -21.66 13.10
CA ILE A 419 6.77 -21.91 14.55
C ILE A 419 6.60 -23.41 14.87
N PHE A 420 6.25 -24.24 13.89
CA PHE A 420 6.09 -25.70 14.04
C PHE A 420 7.33 -26.49 13.60
N LYS A 421 8.45 -25.83 13.30
CA LYS A 421 9.67 -26.50 12.82
C LYS A 421 10.25 -27.47 13.85
N ASP A 422 10.14 -27.16 15.14
CA ASP A 422 10.47 -28.04 16.27
C ASP A 422 9.20 -28.25 17.14
N ILE A 423 8.45 -29.32 16.83
CA ILE A 423 7.18 -29.62 17.49
C ILE A 423 7.39 -29.96 18.97
N GLU A 424 8.47 -30.66 19.33
CA GLU A 424 8.73 -31.06 20.71
C GLU A 424 9.02 -29.84 21.58
N ARG A 425 9.87 -28.93 21.12
CA ARG A 425 10.13 -27.67 21.81
C ARG A 425 8.90 -26.76 21.85
N LEU A 426 8.14 -26.69 20.76
CA LEU A 426 6.88 -25.94 20.78
C LEU A 426 5.90 -26.53 21.81
N ALA A 427 5.74 -27.85 21.85
CA ALA A 427 4.84 -28.52 22.78
C ALA A 427 5.25 -28.29 24.24
N SER A 428 6.55 -28.27 24.55
CA SER A 428 7.03 -27.97 25.91
C SER A 428 6.69 -26.55 26.36
N ILE A 429 6.74 -25.57 25.45
CA ILE A 429 6.32 -24.18 25.70
C ILE A 429 4.80 -24.10 25.89
N LEU A 430 4.02 -24.64 24.95
CA LEU A 430 2.56 -24.51 24.97
C LEU A 430 1.89 -25.29 26.11
N CYS A 431 2.45 -26.46 26.47
CA CYS A 431 1.86 -27.37 27.44
C CYS A 431 2.40 -27.21 28.87
N ASN A 432 3.26 -26.22 29.12
CA ASN A 432 3.69 -25.89 30.47
C ASN A 432 2.48 -25.60 31.37
N ALA A 433 2.34 -26.34 32.48
CA ALA A 433 1.19 -26.24 33.36
C ALA A 433 1.17 -24.93 34.17
N ASP A 434 2.34 -24.42 34.53
CA ASP A 434 2.51 -23.20 35.32
C ASP A 434 2.43 -21.94 34.44
N PHE A 435 2.92 -22.05 33.20
CA PHE A 435 3.01 -20.95 32.24
C PHE A 435 2.39 -21.31 30.88
N PRO A 436 1.07 -21.57 30.80
CA PRO A 436 0.46 -22.10 29.59
C PRO A 436 0.49 -21.10 28.43
N VAL A 437 0.75 -21.57 27.21
CA VAL A 437 0.72 -20.73 26.00
C VAL A 437 -0.21 -21.37 24.98
N GLN A 438 -0.87 -20.55 24.16
CA GLN A 438 -1.79 -21.03 23.12
C GLN A 438 -1.69 -20.21 21.83
N LEU A 439 -1.99 -20.85 20.71
CA LEU A 439 -1.95 -20.30 19.36
C LEU A 439 -3.33 -20.29 18.73
N ILE A 440 -3.76 -19.14 18.22
CA ILE A 440 -4.96 -19.01 17.38
C ILE A 440 -4.52 -18.57 16.00
N ILE A 441 -4.75 -19.44 15.01
CA ILE A 441 -4.33 -19.27 13.62
C ILE A 441 -5.57 -19.08 12.75
N ALA A 442 -5.55 -18.15 11.81
CA ALA A 442 -6.63 -17.96 10.85
C ALA A 442 -6.12 -17.44 9.51
N GLY A 443 -6.81 -17.75 8.41
CA GLY A 443 -6.46 -17.19 7.11
C GLY A 443 -6.89 -18.05 5.94
N LYS A 444 -6.72 -17.50 4.74
CA LYS A 444 -7.11 -18.12 3.47
C LYS A 444 -5.89 -18.22 2.55
N ALA A 445 -5.76 -19.32 1.81
CA ALA A 445 -4.86 -19.42 0.66
C ALA A 445 -5.60 -18.93 -0.59
N HIS A 446 -4.89 -18.42 -1.59
CA HIS A 446 -5.53 -18.12 -2.87
C HIS A 446 -6.03 -19.43 -3.52
N PRO A 447 -7.15 -19.48 -4.26
CA PRO A 447 -7.71 -20.74 -4.75
C PRO A 447 -6.80 -21.52 -5.69
N LYS A 448 -5.91 -20.81 -6.39
CA LYS A 448 -4.87 -21.36 -7.29
C LYS A 448 -3.50 -21.59 -6.62
N ASP A 449 -3.40 -21.35 -5.31
CA ASP A 449 -2.15 -21.46 -4.53
C ASP A 449 -2.15 -22.76 -3.72
N GLU A 450 -1.81 -23.85 -4.40
CA GLU A 450 -1.79 -25.20 -3.84
C GLU A 450 -0.80 -25.34 -2.67
N GLU A 451 0.35 -24.65 -2.74
CA GLU A 451 1.33 -24.61 -1.65
C GLU A 451 0.75 -23.92 -0.41
N GLY A 452 0.07 -22.78 -0.59
CA GLY A 452 -0.66 -22.11 0.48
C GLY A 452 -1.74 -23.00 1.12
N LYS A 453 -2.48 -23.79 0.32
CA LYS A 453 -3.46 -24.76 0.82
C LYS A 453 -2.81 -25.91 1.59
N ALA A 454 -1.66 -26.40 1.13
CA ALA A 454 -0.89 -27.41 1.82
C ALA A 454 -0.41 -26.93 3.19
N LEU A 455 0.07 -25.69 3.31
CA LEU A 455 0.45 -25.10 4.61
C LEU A 455 -0.72 -25.07 5.60
N ILE A 456 -1.94 -24.72 5.14
CA ILE A 456 -3.15 -24.76 5.99
C ILE A 456 -3.41 -26.19 6.46
N ARG A 457 -3.38 -27.16 5.54
CA ARG A 457 -3.59 -28.57 5.85
C ARG A 457 -2.61 -29.06 6.91
N ASP A 458 -1.33 -28.74 6.75
CA ASP A 458 -0.27 -29.19 7.66
C ASP A 458 -0.49 -28.61 9.07
N ILE A 459 -0.82 -27.32 9.19
CA ILE A 459 -1.14 -26.70 10.48
C ILE A 459 -2.37 -27.35 11.12
N VAL A 460 -3.42 -27.63 10.35
CA VAL A 460 -4.64 -28.27 10.86
C VAL A 460 -4.35 -29.69 11.34
N GLN A 461 -3.45 -30.43 10.67
CA GLN A 461 -3.03 -31.76 11.12
C GLN A 461 -2.17 -31.68 12.38
N MET A 462 -1.20 -30.75 12.44
CA MET A 462 -0.40 -30.52 13.65
C MET A 462 -1.27 -30.11 14.84
N ALA A 463 -2.29 -29.28 14.62
CA ALA A 463 -3.25 -28.88 15.66
C ALA A 463 -4.13 -30.03 16.17
N LYS A 464 -4.17 -31.19 15.49
CA LYS A 464 -4.87 -32.39 15.97
C LYS A 464 -4.00 -33.27 16.87
N ASP A 465 -2.69 -33.04 16.94
CA ASP A 465 -1.79 -33.78 17.83
C ASP A 465 -2.29 -33.74 19.27
N ASP A 466 -2.23 -34.87 19.99
CA ASP A 466 -2.82 -34.98 21.33
C ASP A 466 -2.21 -34.00 22.35
N HIS A 467 -0.94 -33.61 22.17
CA HIS A 467 -0.29 -32.61 23.00
C HIS A 467 -0.76 -31.19 22.64
N LEU A 468 -0.98 -30.92 21.35
CA LEU A 468 -1.26 -29.57 20.85
C LEU A 468 -2.75 -29.22 20.74
N ARG A 469 -3.65 -30.21 20.65
CA ARG A 469 -5.09 -30.01 20.36
C ARG A 469 -5.86 -29.13 21.32
N LYS A 470 -5.36 -28.94 22.55
CA LYS A 470 -5.95 -28.02 23.53
C LYS A 470 -5.35 -26.61 23.48
N ARG A 471 -4.23 -26.42 22.77
CA ARG A 471 -3.42 -25.19 22.75
C ARG A 471 -3.37 -24.53 21.38
N VAL A 472 -3.59 -25.25 20.29
CA VAL A 472 -3.53 -24.73 18.92
C VAL A 472 -4.90 -24.84 18.27
N VAL A 473 -5.44 -23.71 17.80
CA VAL A 473 -6.74 -23.66 17.11
C VAL A 473 -6.59 -22.97 15.76
N PHE A 474 -7.13 -23.59 14.71
CA PHE A 474 -7.30 -22.98 13.40
C PHE A 474 -8.76 -22.55 13.21
N LEU A 475 -8.97 -21.24 12.98
CA LEU A 475 -10.29 -20.67 12.69
C LEU A 475 -10.48 -20.53 11.18
N GLU A 476 -11.51 -21.18 10.67
CA GLU A 476 -11.86 -21.16 9.25
C GLU A 476 -12.50 -19.84 8.85
N ASN A 477 -12.35 -19.51 7.56
CA ASN A 477 -13.03 -18.41 6.90
C ASN A 477 -12.72 -17.04 7.50
N TYR A 478 -11.42 -16.76 7.70
CA TYR A 478 -10.95 -15.47 8.21
C TYR A 478 -11.57 -14.29 7.44
N ASP A 479 -12.29 -13.45 8.19
CA ASP A 479 -13.01 -12.26 7.73
C ASP A 479 -12.84 -11.11 8.75
N MET A 480 -13.53 -9.99 8.53
CA MET A 480 -13.51 -8.85 9.47
C MET A 480 -14.03 -9.19 10.87
N ASN A 481 -14.97 -10.14 10.99
CA ASN A 481 -15.51 -10.56 12.28
C ASN A 481 -14.47 -11.32 13.09
N ILE A 482 -13.83 -12.33 12.49
CA ILE A 482 -12.77 -13.10 13.14
C ILE A 482 -11.58 -12.18 13.45
N ALA A 483 -11.21 -11.31 12.50
CA ALA A 483 -10.16 -10.32 12.74
C ALA A 483 -10.44 -9.47 13.97
N ARG A 484 -11.67 -8.96 14.14
CA ARG A 484 -12.08 -8.13 15.28
C ARG A 484 -11.84 -8.83 16.62
N TYR A 485 -12.37 -10.04 16.79
CA TYR A 485 -12.16 -10.80 18.03
C TYR A 485 -10.68 -11.11 18.29
N MET A 486 -9.93 -11.45 17.24
CA MET A 486 -8.50 -11.76 17.39
C MET A 486 -7.69 -10.52 17.78
N VAL A 487 -7.86 -9.39 17.09
CA VAL A 487 -7.06 -8.19 17.39
C VAL A 487 -7.43 -7.52 18.71
N GLU A 488 -8.66 -7.75 19.19
CA GLU A 488 -9.10 -7.30 20.51
C GLU A 488 -8.61 -8.20 21.65
N GLY A 489 -8.43 -9.50 21.41
CA GLY A 489 -8.21 -10.48 22.49
C GLY A 489 -6.82 -11.14 22.53
N CYS A 490 -6.02 -11.08 21.45
CA CYS A 490 -4.67 -11.63 21.46
C CYS A 490 -3.72 -10.80 22.33
N ASP A 491 -2.83 -11.47 23.06
CA ASP A 491 -1.78 -10.83 23.86
C ASP A 491 -0.58 -10.47 22.98
N VAL A 492 -0.20 -11.38 22.09
CA VAL A 492 0.90 -11.21 21.12
C VAL A 492 0.40 -11.47 19.71
N TRP A 493 0.82 -10.64 18.77
CA TRP A 493 0.58 -10.82 17.34
C TRP A 493 1.86 -11.23 16.62
N LEU A 494 1.87 -12.45 16.08
CA LEU A 494 3.04 -13.03 15.41
C LEU A 494 3.04 -12.71 13.92
N ASN A 495 4.15 -12.16 13.41
CA ASN A 495 4.37 -11.94 11.98
C ASN A 495 5.80 -12.32 11.57
N ASN A 496 5.96 -13.40 10.83
CA ASN A 496 7.27 -13.92 10.42
C ASN A 496 7.43 -14.06 8.89
N PRO A 497 7.05 -13.05 8.08
CA PRO A 497 7.29 -13.13 6.64
C PRO A 497 8.80 -13.12 6.36
N ARG A 498 9.20 -13.61 5.19
CA ARG A 498 10.57 -13.54 4.73
C ARG A 498 10.88 -12.11 4.30
N ARG A 499 11.94 -11.52 4.86
CA ARG A 499 12.39 -10.16 4.53
C ARG A 499 13.04 -10.12 3.14
N PRO A 500 12.85 -9.07 2.31
CA PRO A 500 11.98 -7.89 2.47
C PRO A 500 10.64 -8.04 1.72
N LEU A 501 9.97 -9.19 1.83
CA LEU A 501 8.78 -9.52 1.04
C LEU A 501 7.47 -9.04 1.68
N GLU A 502 7.52 -8.35 2.81
CA GLU A 502 6.39 -7.62 3.39
C GLU A 502 6.47 -6.13 3.05
N ALA A 503 5.56 -5.64 2.21
CA ALA A 503 5.52 -4.21 1.88
C ALA A 503 5.14 -3.31 3.08
N SER A 504 4.25 -3.79 3.96
CA SER A 504 3.79 -3.07 5.15
C SER A 504 3.30 -4.09 6.18
N GLY A 505 2.00 -4.19 6.44
CA GLY A 505 1.40 -5.21 7.31
C GLY A 505 0.42 -4.62 8.32
N THR A 506 -0.79 -4.25 7.89
CA THR A 506 -1.74 -3.54 8.75
C THR A 506 -2.32 -4.37 9.89
N SER A 507 -2.25 -5.70 9.86
CA SER A 507 -2.79 -6.55 10.94
C SER A 507 -2.10 -6.32 12.28
N GLY A 508 -0.77 -6.18 12.30
CA GLY A 508 -0.01 -5.88 13.51
C GLY A 508 -0.28 -4.48 14.07
N MET A 509 -0.67 -3.54 13.21
CA MET A 509 -1.08 -2.19 13.63
C MET A 509 -2.42 -2.20 14.40
N LYS A 510 -3.33 -3.12 14.06
CA LYS A 510 -4.67 -3.21 14.69
C LYS A 510 -4.58 -3.63 16.16
N VAL A 511 -3.67 -4.53 16.50
CA VAL A 511 -3.56 -5.05 17.88
C VAL A 511 -3.07 -3.98 18.85
N ILE A 512 -2.30 -3.00 18.36
CA ILE A 512 -1.76 -1.89 19.16
C ILE A 512 -2.90 -1.12 19.81
N ALA A 513 -3.97 -0.81 19.07
CA ALA A 513 -5.12 -0.06 19.58
C ALA A 513 -5.76 -0.73 20.81
N ASN A 514 -5.63 -2.06 20.92
CA ASN A 514 -6.19 -2.87 21.98
C ASN A 514 -5.16 -3.24 23.06
N GLY A 515 -3.91 -2.77 22.98
CA GLY A 515 -2.85 -3.12 23.93
C GLY A 515 -2.25 -4.51 23.71
N GLY A 516 -2.48 -5.13 22.55
CA GLY A 516 -1.70 -6.30 22.11
C GLY A 516 -0.29 -5.90 21.69
N LEU A 517 0.68 -6.78 21.94
CA LEU A 517 2.08 -6.57 21.59
C LEU A 517 2.45 -7.30 20.30
N ASN A 518 3.47 -6.83 19.58
CA ASN A 518 3.90 -7.44 18.33
C ASN A 518 5.18 -8.26 18.52
N PHE A 519 5.23 -9.43 17.88
CA PHE A 519 6.43 -10.22 17.72
C PHE A 519 6.64 -10.48 16.22
N SER A 520 7.58 -9.75 15.61
CA SER A 520 7.66 -9.70 14.15
C SER A 520 9.08 -9.60 13.62
N VAL A 521 9.30 -10.10 12.40
CA VAL A 521 10.52 -9.80 11.63
C VAL A 521 10.61 -8.30 11.37
N LEU A 522 11.84 -7.75 11.36
CA LEU A 522 12.14 -6.36 10.99
C LEU A 522 11.99 -6.15 9.47
N ASP A 523 10.74 -6.19 9.03
CA ASP A 523 10.31 -5.98 7.65
C ASP A 523 9.01 -5.15 7.61
N GLY A 524 8.68 -4.60 6.44
CA GLY A 524 7.49 -3.80 6.22
C GLY A 524 7.33 -2.67 7.24
N TRP A 525 6.21 -2.68 7.97
CA TRP A 525 5.90 -1.65 8.97
C TRP A 525 6.69 -1.77 10.28
N TRP A 526 7.15 -2.99 10.63
CA TRP A 526 7.82 -3.22 11.90
C TRP A 526 9.28 -2.75 11.87
N ASP A 527 9.91 -2.73 10.69
CA ASP A 527 11.29 -2.25 10.51
C ASP A 527 11.48 -0.78 10.96
N GLU A 528 10.44 0.05 10.79
CA GLU A 528 10.42 1.46 11.19
C GLU A 528 9.71 1.73 12.52
N GLY A 529 8.95 0.76 13.05
CA GLY A 529 8.19 0.89 14.30
C GLY A 529 8.79 0.20 15.52
N TYR A 530 9.79 -0.66 15.34
CA TYR A 530 10.34 -1.48 16.43
C TYR A 530 11.28 -0.71 17.35
N GLU A 531 11.01 -0.81 18.65
CA GLU A 531 11.97 -0.57 19.73
C GLU A 531 11.79 -1.67 20.81
N PRO A 532 12.84 -2.03 21.59
CA PRO A 532 12.78 -3.17 22.52
C PRO A 532 11.68 -3.10 23.60
N ASN A 533 11.19 -1.90 23.93
CA ASN A 533 10.11 -1.70 24.91
C ASN A 533 8.70 -1.70 24.29
N LEU A 534 8.57 -1.87 22.96
CA LEU A 534 7.30 -1.83 22.23
C LEU A 534 6.83 -3.21 21.75
N GLY A 535 7.71 -4.22 21.79
CA GLY A 535 7.46 -5.59 21.33
C GLY A 535 8.77 -6.32 21.11
N TRP A 536 8.76 -7.33 20.23
CA TRP A 536 9.92 -8.18 19.97
C TRP A 536 10.21 -8.31 18.47
N SER A 537 11.49 -8.48 18.13
CA SER A 537 11.95 -8.73 16.77
C SER A 537 12.34 -10.19 16.54
N ILE A 538 12.10 -10.69 15.32
CA ILE A 538 12.66 -11.95 14.84
C ILE A 538 13.83 -11.58 13.92
N GLY A 539 15.05 -11.93 14.33
CA GLY A 539 16.28 -11.51 13.66
C GLY A 539 16.63 -10.03 13.88
N ASN A 540 17.72 -9.61 13.25
CA ASN A 540 18.33 -8.28 13.29
C ASN A 540 18.72 -7.77 11.88
N ARG A 541 17.80 -7.89 10.92
CA ARG A 541 17.92 -7.42 9.51
C ARG A 541 18.98 -8.15 8.68
N GLU A 542 19.30 -9.39 9.04
CA GLU A 542 20.23 -10.23 8.29
C GLU A 542 19.67 -10.53 6.89
N GLU A 543 20.58 -10.73 5.94
CA GLU A 543 20.28 -11.24 4.60
C GLU A 543 20.90 -12.64 4.48
N TYR A 544 20.12 -13.60 4.00
CA TYR A 544 20.49 -15.01 3.91
C TYR A 544 20.40 -15.47 2.45
N ASP A 545 21.45 -16.15 1.98
CA ASP A 545 21.43 -16.81 0.66
C ASP A 545 20.71 -18.17 0.73
N ASP A 546 20.89 -18.90 1.83
CA ASP A 546 20.22 -20.17 2.10
C ASP A 546 18.97 -19.95 2.94
N LEU A 547 17.83 -20.18 2.30
CA LEU A 547 16.50 -19.96 2.86
C LEU A 547 16.10 -21.02 3.89
N ASP A 548 16.61 -22.24 3.78
CA ASP A 548 16.32 -23.30 4.76
C ASP A 548 17.11 -23.06 6.04
N TYR A 549 18.38 -22.64 5.90
CA TYR A 549 19.20 -22.19 7.02
C TYR A 549 18.60 -20.98 7.73
N GLN A 550 18.10 -19.98 6.98
CA GLN A 550 17.36 -18.86 7.56
C GLN A 550 16.20 -19.34 8.44
N ASP A 551 15.38 -20.26 7.92
CA ASP A 551 14.23 -20.77 8.65
C ASP A 551 14.65 -21.58 9.88
N GLU A 552 15.79 -22.29 9.85
CA GLU A 552 16.33 -22.93 11.06
C GLU A 552 16.72 -21.91 12.13
N VAL A 553 17.52 -20.90 11.76
CA VAL A 553 18.00 -19.87 12.69
C VAL A 553 16.83 -19.09 13.27
N GLU A 554 15.93 -18.59 12.43
CA GLU A 554 14.81 -17.77 12.88
C GLU A 554 13.77 -18.57 13.69
N SER A 555 13.58 -19.86 13.41
CA SER A 555 12.72 -20.71 14.27
C SER A 555 13.30 -20.84 15.69
N ARG A 556 14.62 -21.01 15.84
CA ARG A 556 15.29 -21.05 17.15
C ARG A 556 15.14 -19.72 17.88
N VAL A 557 15.31 -18.60 17.18
CA VAL A 557 15.08 -17.25 17.74
C VAL A 557 13.65 -17.09 18.23
N ILE A 558 12.65 -17.61 17.50
CA ILE A 558 11.26 -17.61 17.95
C ILE A 558 11.11 -18.32 19.29
N TYR A 559 11.60 -19.56 19.41
CA TYR A 559 11.50 -20.32 20.65
C TYR A 559 12.28 -19.68 21.81
N ASP A 560 13.51 -19.23 21.55
CA ASP A 560 14.34 -18.56 22.55
C ASP A 560 13.67 -17.29 23.10
N THR A 561 13.06 -16.49 22.22
CA THR A 561 12.36 -15.26 22.63
C THR A 561 11.08 -15.59 23.40
N LEU A 562 10.35 -16.64 23.00
CA LEU A 562 9.18 -17.09 23.76
C LEU A 562 9.57 -17.53 25.17
N GLU A 563 10.57 -18.40 25.30
CA GLU A 563 10.99 -18.98 26.58
C GLU A 563 11.64 -17.97 27.53
N LYS A 564 12.49 -17.08 27.00
CA LYS A 564 13.35 -16.21 27.83
C LYS A 564 12.76 -14.83 28.07
N GLU A 565 11.92 -14.33 27.16
CA GLU A 565 11.42 -12.95 27.21
C GLU A 565 9.90 -12.89 27.31
N ILE A 566 9.16 -13.44 26.34
CA ILE A 566 7.71 -13.21 26.21
C ILE A 566 6.93 -13.93 27.33
N VAL A 567 7.15 -15.24 27.51
CA VAL A 567 6.44 -16.04 28.51
C VAL A 567 6.74 -15.53 29.92
N PRO A 568 8.02 -15.30 30.31
CA PRO A 568 8.33 -14.71 31.60
C PRO A 568 7.68 -13.34 31.81
N ALA A 569 7.77 -12.42 30.84
CA ALA A 569 7.18 -11.09 30.97
C ALA A 569 5.65 -11.12 31.16
N PHE A 570 4.96 -12.09 30.53
CA PHE A 570 3.52 -12.25 30.67
C PHE A 570 3.10 -12.85 32.02
N TYR A 571 3.91 -13.74 32.61
CA TYR A 571 3.57 -14.49 33.82
C TYR A 571 4.21 -13.98 35.11
N GLU A 572 5.23 -13.13 35.01
CA GLU A 572 5.80 -12.44 36.16
C GLU A 572 4.73 -11.55 36.83
N ARG A 573 4.61 -11.64 38.15
CA ARG A 573 3.61 -10.92 38.94
C ARG A 573 4.29 -10.21 40.09
N SER A 574 3.97 -8.94 40.30
CA SER A 574 4.31 -8.21 41.53
C SER A 574 3.40 -8.59 42.69
N ASP A 575 3.64 -8.03 43.87
CA ASP A 575 2.88 -8.30 45.11
C ASP A 575 1.36 -8.07 44.98
N ASP A 576 0.96 -7.16 44.09
CA ASP A 576 -0.43 -6.84 43.75
C ASP A 576 -1.04 -7.77 42.67
N LYS A 577 -0.30 -8.79 42.23
CA LYS A 577 -0.68 -9.76 41.20
C LYS A 577 -0.86 -9.16 39.80
N LEU A 578 -0.18 -8.05 39.48
CA LEU A 578 -0.17 -7.47 38.13
C LEU A 578 1.14 -7.77 37.38
N PRO A 579 1.08 -7.98 36.04
CA PRO A 579 2.28 -8.08 35.21
C PRO A 579 2.81 -6.69 34.85
N ARG A 580 3.51 -6.03 35.78
CA ARG A 580 3.96 -4.63 35.63
C ARG A 580 4.85 -4.41 34.39
N ARG A 581 5.78 -5.33 34.11
CA ARG A 581 6.62 -5.29 32.91
C ARG A 581 5.77 -5.31 31.64
N TRP A 582 4.81 -6.24 31.55
CA TRP A 582 3.92 -6.37 30.40
C TRP A 582 3.04 -5.13 30.20
N ILE A 583 2.40 -4.65 31.25
CA ILE A 583 1.50 -3.48 31.19
C ILE A 583 2.28 -2.23 30.76
N SER A 584 3.52 -2.06 31.24
CA SER A 584 4.41 -0.99 30.78
C SER A 584 4.67 -1.08 29.27
N MET A 585 4.97 -2.27 28.74
CA MET A 585 5.12 -2.47 27.29
C MET A 585 3.81 -2.17 26.53
N MET A 586 2.65 -2.59 27.05
CA MET A 586 1.34 -2.28 26.45
C MET A 586 1.15 -0.77 26.32
N LYS A 587 1.34 -0.03 27.42
CA LYS A 587 1.21 1.43 27.45
C LYS A 587 2.19 2.11 26.50
N ASN A 588 3.46 1.68 26.48
CA ASN A 588 4.47 2.24 25.59
C ASN A 588 4.12 1.99 24.12
N SER A 589 3.71 0.77 23.76
CA SER A 589 3.26 0.43 22.41
C SER A 589 2.07 1.29 21.98
N MET A 590 1.02 1.36 22.80
CA MET A 590 -0.17 2.17 22.52
C MET A 590 0.16 3.67 22.36
N LYS A 591 0.99 4.20 23.26
CA LYS A 591 1.41 5.62 23.30
C LYS A 591 2.26 6.01 22.10
N THR A 592 3.25 5.19 21.75
CA THR A 592 4.25 5.50 20.74
C THR A 592 3.75 5.16 19.34
N LEU A 593 3.16 3.99 19.16
CA LEU A 593 2.82 3.44 17.84
C LEU A 593 1.38 3.76 17.42
N GLY A 594 0.47 3.97 18.36
CA GLY A 594 -0.93 4.33 18.08
C GLY A 594 -1.08 5.54 17.16
N PRO A 595 -0.45 6.70 17.48
CA PRO A 595 -0.48 7.88 16.61
C PRO A 595 0.24 7.67 15.26
N VAL A 596 1.32 6.89 15.25
CA VAL A 596 2.13 6.62 14.04
C VAL A 596 1.32 5.79 13.06
N PHE A 597 0.72 4.67 13.47
CA PHE A 597 -0.01 3.77 12.58
C PHE A 597 -1.51 4.04 12.53
N ASN A 598 -1.91 5.31 12.66
CA ASN A 598 -3.29 5.75 12.48
C ASN A 598 -3.54 6.15 11.01
N THR A 599 -4.62 5.65 10.41
CA THR A 599 -4.97 6.01 9.02
C THR A 599 -5.31 7.49 8.82
N ASN A 600 -5.73 8.22 9.86
CA ASN A 600 -5.93 9.66 9.77
C ASN A 600 -4.61 10.40 9.47
N ARG A 601 -3.54 10.04 10.16
CA ARG A 601 -2.18 10.52 9.87
C ARG A 601 -1.76 10.17 8.44
N MET A 602 -1.99 8.92 8.04
CA MET A 602 -1.69 8.45 6.68
C MET A 602 -2.42 9.27 5.59
N VAL A 603 -3.74 9.47 5.73
CA VAL A 603 -4.57 10.21 4.76
C VAL A 603 -4.19 11.69 4.75
N GLU A 604 -3.86 12.28 5.90
CA GLU A 604 -3.34 13.64 6.00
C GLU A 604 -2.01 13.79 5.24
N GLU A 605 -1.08 12.84 5.38
CA GLU A 605 0.16 12.82 4.58
C GLU A 605 -0.12 12.70 3.08
N TYR A 606 -1.03 11.81 2.65
CA TYR A 606 -1.45 11.76 1.24
C TYR A 606 -2.01 13.10 0.77
N PHE A 607 -2.79 13.77 1.60
CA PHE A 607 -3.41 15.05 1.28
C PHE A 607 -2.35 16.13 1.04
N TYR A 608 -1.43 16.33 1.98
CA TYR A 608 -0.42 17.40 1.87
C TYR A 608 0.71 17.06 0.90
N LYS A 609 1.22 15.82 0.90
CA LYS A 609 2.33 15.44 0.03
C LYS A 609 1.90 15.38 -1.43
N PHE A 610 0.68 14.90 -1.73
CA PHE A 610 0.27 14.59 -3.09
C PHE A 610 -1.02 15.32 -3.52
N TYR A 611 -2.15 15.13 -2.82
CA TYR A 611 -3.45 15.58 -3.36
C TYR A 611 -3.55 17.10 -3.51
N LEU A 612 -3.10 17.87 -2.51
CA LEU A 612 -3.15 19.33 -2.53
C LEU A 612 -2.25 19.88 -3.65
N LYS A 613 -1.00 19.38 -3.74
CA LYS A 613 -0.05 19.78 -4.79
C LYS A 613 -0.57 19.44 -6.20
N SER A 614 -1.13 18.23 -6.37
CA SER A 614 -1.79 17.81 -7.62
C SER A 614 -2.97 18.71 -7.97
N TYR A 615 -3.83 19.02 -7.00
CA TYR A 615 -5.00 19.87 -7.17
C TYR A 615 -4.61 21.29 -7.61
N GLU A 616 -3.66 21.91 -6.91
CA GLU A 616 -3.19 23.26 -7.21
C GLU A 616 -2.55 23.34 -8.59
N THR A 617 -1.67 22.38 -8.91
CA THR A 617 -1.00 22.33 -10.22
C THR A 617 -2.01 22.10 -11.33
N ARG A 618 -2.98 21.20 -11.13
CA ARG A 618 -4.05 20.97 -12.11
C ARG A 618 -4.87 22.22 -12.36
N LYS A 619 -5.25 22.97 -11.32
CA LYS A 619 -5.97 24.24 -11.46
C LYS A 619 -5.16 25.30 -12.18
N GLU A 620 -3.86 25.35 -11.93
CA GLU A 620 -2.98 26.28 -12.64
C GLU A 620 -2.89 25.97 -14.14
N LEU A 621 -2.73 24.69 -14.47
CA LEU A 621 -2.68 24.22 -15.86
C LEU A 621 -4.00 24.42 -16.62
N MET A 622 -5.15 24.44 -15.92
CA MET A 622 -6.49 24.64 -16.48
C MET A 622 -6.81 26.08 -16.87
N LYS A 623 -6.04 27.08 -16.40
CA LYS A 623 -6.32 28.50 -16.64
C LYS A 623 -6.21 28.86 -18.13
N ASP A 624 -6.96 29.89 -18.52
CA ASP A 624 -6.92 30.51 -19.85
C ASP A 624 -7.04 29.48 -20.99
N ASP A 625 -8.02 28.58 -20.88
CA ASP A 625 -8.24 27.48 -21.84
C ASP A 625 -6.98 26.63 -22.08
N TRP A 626 -6.38 26.18 -20.96
CA TRP A 626 -5.20 25.32 -20.95
C TRP A 626 -3.94 25.96 -21.56
N LYS A 627 -3.87 27.29 -21.69
CA LYS A 627 -2.71 27.98 -22.27
C LYS A 627 -1.40 27.59 -21.58
N LYS A 628 -1.37 27.59 -20.24
CA LYS A 628 -0.18 27.20 -19.46
C LYS A 628 0.23 25.75 -19.68
N ALA A 629 -0.75 24.85 -19.85
CA ALA A 629 -0.48 23.45 -20.16
C ALA A 629 0.19 23.29 -21.54
N LYS A 630 -0.30 24.02 -22.55
CA LYS A 630 0.27 24.04 -23.90
C LYS A 630 1.69 24.62 -23.90
N GLU A 631 1.92 25.73 -23.22
CA GLU A 631 3.25 26.35 -23.05
C GLU A 631 4.24 25.39 -22.37
N PHE A 632 3.80 24.74 -21.29
CA PHE A 632 4.65 23.79 -20.56
C PHE A 632 4.95 22.53 -21.38
N ALA A 633 3.98 22.03 -22.14
CA ALA A 633 4.21 20.92 -23.08
C ALA A 633 5.21 21.32 -24.18
N ALA A 634 5.07 22.52 -24.77
CA ALA A 634 6.02 23.03 -25.75
C ALA A 634 7.44 23.14 -25.17
N TRP A 635 7.56 23.62 -23.91
CA TRP A 635 8.84 23.66 -23.19
C TRP A 635 9.46 22.26 -23.03
N LYS A 636 8.69 21.25 -22.64
CA LYS A 636 9.17 19.86 -22.55
C LYS A 636 9.62 19.29 -23.89
N MET A 637 8.90 19.59 -24.97
CA MET A 637 9.32 19.18 -26.32
C MET A 637 10.63 19.85 -26.72
N ASN A 638 10.76 21.15 -26.47
CA ASN A 638 11.98 21.91 -26.75
C ASN A 638 13.20 21.32 -26.02
N LEU A 639 13.04 20.97 -24.73
CA LEU A 639 14.08 20.29 -23.97
C LEU A 639 14.47 18.95 -24.59
N ASN A 640 13.52 18.04 -24.85
CA ASN A 640 13.81 16.72 -25.40
C ASN A 640 14.54 16.79 -26.75
N ASN A 641 14.17 17.74 -27.61
CA ASN A 641 14.79 17.90 -28.93
C ASN A 641 16.22 18.45 -28.88
N ASN A 642 16.57 19.18 -27.82
CA ASN A 642 17.85 19.86 -27.68
C ASN A 642 18.78 19.25 -26.63
N TRP A 643 18.30 18.35 -25.76
CA TRP A 643 19.06 17.81 -24.62
C TRP A 643 20.37 17.13 -25.03
N ASN A 644 20.31 16.31 -26.08
CA ASN A 644 21.49 15.58 -26.58
C ASN A 644 22.57 16.51 -27.17
N LYS A 645 22.22 17.77 -27.47
CA LYS A 645 23.15 18.78 -27.98
C LYS A 645 23.93 19.48 -26.86
N LEU A 646 23.50 19.35 -25.59
CA LEU A 646 24.17 19.95 -24.44
C LEU A 646 25.57 19.37 -24.24
N LYS A 647 26.55 20.22 -23.95
CA LYS A 647 27.96 19.81 -23.74
C LYS A 647 28.63 20.64 -22.64
N PHE A 648 29.43 19.96 -21.82
CA PHE A 648 30.42 20.60 -20.97
C PHE A 648 31.66 20.90 -21.82
N GLU A 649 31.97 22.17 -22.03
CA GLU A 649 33.12 22.60 -22.85
C GLU A 649 34.40 22.65 -22.00
N SER A 650 34.29 23.16 -20.77
CA SER A 650 35.40 23.14 -19.82
C SER A 650 34.91 23.11 -18.38
N ILE A 651 35.72 22.48 -17.52
CA ILE A 651 35.51 22.45 -16.07
C ILE A 651 36.82 22.89 -15.42
N VAL A 652 36.76 23.98 -14.66
CA VAL A 652 37.91 24.61 -14.02
C VAL A 652 37.73 24.58 -12.51
N GLN A 653 38.71 23.97 -11.84
CA GLN A 653 38.85 23.99 -10.39
C GLN A 653 39.79 25.14 -10.04
N GLU A 654 39.32 26.14 -9.28
CA GLU A 654 40.17 27.29 -8.93
C GLU A 654 41.27 26.88 -7.92
N ASN A 655 41.01 25.87 -7.08
CA ASN A 655 41.92 25.38 -6.03
C ASN A 655 42.40 23.94 -6.32
N LYS A 656 43.09 23.74 -7.45
CA LYS A 656 43.30 22.39 -8.03
C LYS A 656 44.14 21.40 -7.20
N ASN A 657 44.89 21.81 -6.16
CA ASN A 657 45.94 20.98 -5.54
C ASN A 657 46.25 21.26 -4.04
N GLY A 658 45.26 21.56 -3.20
CA GLY A 658 45.50 21.79 -1.76
C GLY A 658 44.60 20.92 -0.88
N ASP A 659 45.15 20.41 0.23
CA ASP A 659 44.32 19.95 1.35
C ASP A 659 43.40 21.09 1.76
N MET A 660 42.09 20.86 1.65
CA MET A 660 41.07 21.82 2.07
C MET A 660 40.86 21.70 3.58
N LYS A 661 40.82 22.82 4.29
CA LYS A 661 40.48 22.80 5.72
C LYS A 661 38.98 22.75 5.89
N VAL A 662 38.54 22.16 7.00
CA VAL A 662 37.13 22.22 7.38
C VAL A 662 36.74 23.69 7.55
N GLY A 663 35.67 24.11 6.87
CA GLY A 663 35.21 25.50 6.79
C GLY A 663 35.66 26.28 5.56
N ASP A 664 36.53 25.70 4.70
CA ASP A 664 36.86 26.29 3.39
C ASP A 664 35.76 25.99 2.35
N ASN A 665 35.78 26.72 1.22
CA ASN A 665 34.91 26.46 0.07
C ASN A 665 35.73 26.01 -1.15
N TYR A 666 35.36 24.89 -1.75
CA TYR A 666 35.98 24.41 -2.98
C TYR A 666 35.24 24.94 -4.21
N ILE A 667 35.90 25.81 -4.96
CA ILE A 667 35.28 26.58 -6.04
C ILE A 667 35.47 25.89 -7.39
N ILE A 668 34.33 25.69 -8.08
CA ILE A 668 34.28 25.08 -9.41
C ILE A 668 33.56 26.03 -10.38
N SER A 669 34.15 26.23 -11.54
CA SER A 669 33.53 26.92 -12.68
C SER A 669 33.40 25.99 -13.87
N ALA A 670 32.32 26.12 -14.64
CA ALA A 670 32.11 25.33 -15.85
C ALA A 670 31.56 26.19 -16.99
N ASP A 671 32.10 25.98 -18.18
CA ASP A 671 31.56 26.52 -19.43
C ASP A 671 30.74 25.43 -20.12
N ILE A 672 29.46 25.73 -20.40
CA ILE A 672 28.49 24.76 -20.90
C ILE A 672 27.84 25.31 -22.17
N ASP A 673 27.92 24.56 -23.26
CA ASP A 673 27.15 24.85 -24.47
C ASP A 673 25.71 24.38 -24.29
N LEU A 674 24.78 25.35 -24.25
CA LEU A 674 23.35 25.09 -24.10
C LEU A 674 22.62 24.91 -25.44
N ALA A 675 23.34 24.97 -26.56
CA ALA A 675 22.76 24.96 -27.90
C ALA A 675 21.62 25.99 -28.04
N GLU A 676 20.38 25.52 -28.19
CA GLU A 676 19.17 26.35 -28.33
C GLU A 676 18.45 26.63 -27.01
N LEU A 677 18.94 26.09 -25.89
CA LEU A 677 18.37 26.27 -24.55
C LEU A 677 18.94 27.49 -23.83
N THR A 678 18.28 27.89 -22.74
CA THR A 678 18.68 29.02 -21.90
C THR A 678 18.91 28.61 -20.45
N GLN A 679 19.56 29.48 -19.67
CA GLN A 679 19.76 29.29 -18.24
C GLN A 679 18.46 29.20 -17.42
N LYS A 680 17.29 29.48 -18.02
CA LYS A 680 15.98 29.32 -17.35
C LYS A 680 15.40 27.91 -17.51
N ASP A 681 15.95 27.12 -18.43
CA ASP A 681 15.42 25.79 -18.78
C ASP A 681 16.11 24.66 -18.00
N ILE A 682 17.21 24.99 -17.30
CA ILE A 682 18.11 24.02 -16.69
C ILE A 682 18.62 24.47 -15.31
N ASP A 683 18.95 23.48 -14.49
CA ASP A 683 19.68 23.61 -13.24
C ASP A 683 21.03 22.91 -13.38
N VAL A 684 22.12 23.64 -13.19
CA VAL A 684 23.48 23.11 -13.23
C VAL A 684 23.93 22.87 -11.81
N GLN A 685 24.32 21.64 -11.50
CA GLN A 685 24.65 21.23 -10.14
C GLN A 685 26.05 20.61 -10.05
N ILE A 686 26.74 20.92 -8.96
CA ILE A 686 27.89 20.15 -8.50
C ILE A 686 27.34 19.02 -7.64
N TYR A 687 27.60 17.78 -8.02
CA TYR A 687 27.23 16.58 -7.26
C TYR A 687 28.49 15.97 -6.63
N PHE A 688 28.52 15.83 -5.31
CA PHE A 688 29.74 15.47 -4.57
C PHE A 688 29.45 14.58 -3.37
N GLY A 689 30.46 13.81 -2.95
CA GLY A 689 30.37 12.87 -1.84
C GLY A 689 31.71 12.21 -1.53
N LYS A 690 31.76 11.40 -0.47
CA LYS A 690 32.99 10.67 -0.08
C LYS A 690 33.27 9.54 -1.08
N VAL A 691 34.53 9.36 -1.47
CA VAL A 691 34.94 8.37 -2.48
C VAL A 691 34.92 6.93 -1.95
N GLU A 692 35.22 6.75 -0.66
CA GLU A 692 35.41 5.42 -0.05
C GLU A 692 34.13 4.83 0.58
N ASP A 693 33.06 5.61 0.65
CA ASP A 693 31.84 5.24 1.37
C ASP A 693 30.65 5.16 0.41
N ASN A 694 30.49 4.00 -0.24
CA ASN A 694 29.34 3.70 -1.11
C ASN A 694 27.99 3.71 -0.37
N THR A 695 27.98 3.94 0.94
CA THR A 695 26.77 3.95 1.78
C THR A 695 26.27 5.36 2.13
N GLN A 696 27.08 6.41 1.90
CA GLN A 696 26.66 7.79 2.20
C GLN A 696 25.84 8.44 1.10
N GLN A 697 24.87 9.24 1.51
CA GLN A 697 24.06 10.05 0.61
C GLN A 697 24.89 11.21 0.08
N ASN A 698 25.23 11.16 -1.21
CA ASN A 698 25.87 12.28 -1.89
C ASN A 698 25.00 13.54 -1.81
N SER A 699 25.67 14.68 -1.82
CA SER A 699 25.06 16.01 -1.76
C SER A 699 25.21 16.74 -3.09
N PHE A 700 24.44 17.81 -3.27
CA PHE A 700 24.61 18.68 -4.43
C PHE A 700 24.49 20.16 -4.07
N VAL A 701 25.15 21.01 -4.85
CA VAL A 701 25.02 22.47 -4.79
C VAL A 701 24.69 23.00 -6.18
N LYS A 702 23.69 23.90 -6.27
CA LYS A 702 23.37 24.60 -7.51
C LYS A 702 24.45 25.62 -7.87
N MET A 703 24.89 25.61 -9.12
CA MET A 703 25.82 26.58 -9.67
C MET A 703 25.06 27.82 -10.14
N LYS A 704 25.63 29.01 -9.89
CA LYS A 704 25.08 30.29 -10.34
C LYS A 704 25.54 30.59 -11.75
N TYR A 705 24.62 31.02 -12.61
CA TYR A 705 24.96 31.61 -13.90
C TYR A 705 25.78 32.89 -13.71
N VAL A 706 26.87 33.02 -14.47
CA VAL A 706 27.81 34.15 -14.41
C VAL A 706 27.74 35.00 -15.66
N SER A 707 27.93 34.39 -16.83
CA SER A 707 27.98 35.11 -18.11
C SER A 707 27.70 34.18 -19.30
N LYS A 708 27.44 34.78 -20.46
CA LYS A 708 27.16 34.07 -21.72
C LYS A 708 28.02 34.63 -22.85
N LYS A 709 28.55 33.75 -23.71
CA LYS A 709 29.20 34.09 -24.98
C LYS A 709 28.73 33.13 -26.07
N GLY A 710 27.91 33.62 -27.00
CA GLY A 710 27.30 32.76 -28.02
C GLY A 710 26.33 31.76 -27.38
N THR A 711 26.53 30.46 -27.60
CA THR A 711 25.76 29.38 -26.98
C THR A 711 26.39 28.86 -25.68
N ILE A 712 27.58 29.35 -25.32
CA ILE A 712 28.33 28.93 -24.12
C ILE A 712 27.94 29.81 -22.93
N TYR A 713 27.52 29.16 -21.85
CA TYR A 713 27.14 29.77 -20.57
C TYR A 713 28.13 29.35 -19.50
N LYS A 714 28.62 30.34 -18.74
CA LYS A 714 29.53 30.13 -17.62
C LYS A 714 28.75 30.02 -16.32
N TYR A 715 29.02 28.96 -15.56
CA TYR A 715 28.45 28.70 -14.25
C TYR A 715 29.55 28.62 -13.21
N LYS A 716 29.25 29.05 -11.97
CA LYS A 716 30.15 28.98 -10.82
C LYS A 716 29.42 28.45 -9.59
N GLY A 717 30.00 27.47 -8.90
CA GLY A 717 29.47 26.93 -7.66
C GLY A 717 30.57 26.64 -6.66
N GLU A 718 30.17 26.45 -5.40
CA GLU A 718 31.08 26.29 -4.26
C GLU A 718 30.63 25.08 -3.45
N ILE A 719 31.53 24.12 -3.24
CA ILE A 719 31.29 23.00 -2.32
C ILE A 719 31.75 23.43 -0.92
N PRO A 720 30.88 23.41 0.10
CA PRO A 720 31.30 23.66 1.47
C PRO A 720 32.08 22.45 2.01
N CYS A 721 33.29 22.68 2.52
CA CYS A 721 34.11 21.64 3.13
C CYS A 721 33.74 21.46 4.61
N ASP A 722 32.56 20.93 4.89
CA ASP A 722 32.01 20.83 6.26
C ASP A 722 32.54 19.64 7.07
N THR A 723 33.12 18.63 6.40
CA THR A 723 33.59 17.40 7.04
C THR A 723 34.93 16.93 6.45
N THR A 724 35.66 16.13 7.21
CA THR A 724 36.93 15.54 6.78
C THR A 724 36.72 14.26 5.97
N GLY A 725 37.64 13.99 5.03
CA GLY A 725 37.66 12.77 4.22
C GLY A 725 38.09 13.03 2.78
N HIS A 726 38.18 11.96 1.99
CA HIS A 726 38.44 12.06 0.56
C HIS A 726 37.12 12.19 -0.20
N PHE A 727 36.93 13.33 -0.87
CA PHE A 727 35.71 13.65 -1.60
C PHE A 727 35.94 13.67 -3.11
N GLY A 728 34.97 13.12 -3.84
CA GLY A 728 34.86 13.23 -5.28
C GLY A 728 33.70 14.14 -5.65
N PHE A 729 33.78 14.76 -6.83
CA PHE A 729 32.67 15.50 -7.40
C PHE A 729 32.55 15.27 -8.91
N THR A 730 31.36 15.50 -9.43
CA THR A 730 31.10 15.64 -10.86
C THR A 730 30.05 16.74 -11.06
N LEU A 731 29.84 17.17 -12.30
CA LEU A 731 28.78 18.12 -12.64
C LEU A 731 27.63 17.40 -13.33
N ARG A 732 26.43 17.93 -13.13
CA ARG A 732 25.25 17.51 -13.87
C ARG A 732 24.37 18.68 -14.27
N ILE A 733 23.61 18.49 -15.35
CA ILE A 733 22.56 19.39 -15.80
C ILE A 733 21.23 18.64 -15.64
N LEU A 734 20.25 19.30 -15.05
CA LEU A 734 18.87 18.82 -14.88
C LEU A 734 17.89 19.84 -15.50
N PRO A 735 16.70 19.41 -15.95
CA PRO A 735 15.63 20.33 -16.32
C PRO A 735 15.20 21.20 -15.13
N ASP A 736 14.92 22.48 -15.37
CA ASP A 736 14.38 23.39 -14.36
C ASP A 736 13.16 24.14 -14.88
N HIS A 737 12.03 23.98 -14.18
CA HIS A 737 10.80 24.71 -14.47
C HIS A 737 9.89 24.69 -13.22
N PRO A 738 9.21 25.81 -12.88
CA PRO A 738 8.37 25.90 -11.67
C PRO A 738 7.23 24.89 -11.58
N LEU A 739 6.79 24.35 -12.72
CA LEU A 739 5.72 23.34 -12.80
C LEU A 739 6.22 21.89 -12.71
N LEU A 740 7.52 21.62 -12.66
CA LEU A 740 8.01 20.25 -12.46
C LEU A 740 7.64 19.74 -11.06
N ILE A 741 7.17 18.50 -10.96
CA ILE A 741 6.96 17.86 -9.65
C ILE A 741 8.31 17.53 -9.01
N ASN A 742 9.24 17.03 -9.82
CA ASN A 742 10.61 16.69 -9.48
C ASN A 742 11.50 16.88 -10.74
N PRO A 743 12.82 17.11 -10.59
CA PRO A 743 13.71 17.41 -11.71
C PRO A 743 13.92 16.22 -12.66
N PHE A 744 13.57 15.00 -12.25
CA PHE A 744 13.81 13.77 -13.00
C PHE A 744 12.61 13.32 -13.84
N GLU A 745 11.52 14.09 -13.85
CA GLU A 745 10.27 13.74 -14.52
C GLU A 745 10.45 13.42 -16.02
N LEU A 746 11.39 14.09 -16.67
CA LEU A 746 11.68 13.93 -18.10
C LEU A 746 12.68 12.80 -18.39
N GLY A 747 13.32 12.20 -17.37
CA GLY A 747 14.42 11.25 -17.55
C GLY A 747 15.66 11.86 -18.21
N LEU A 748 15.79 13.19 -18.17
CA LEU A 748 16.86 13.94 -18.79
C LEU A 748 17.89 14.34 -17.74
N ILE A 749 19.09 13.77 -17.82
CA ILE A 749 20.25 14.16 -17.03
C ILE A 749 21.44 14.22 -17.96
N LYS A 750 22.27 15.26 -17.85
CA LYS A 750 23.55 15.33 -18.55
C LYS A 750 24.67 15.38 -17.52
N TRP A 751 25.41 14.30 -17.38
CA TRP A 751 26.64 14.26 -16.58
C TRP A 751 27.83 14.78 -17.40
N ALA A 752 28.83 15.33 -16.69
CA ALA A 752 30.08 15.82 -17.26
C ALA A 752 31.03 14.72 -17.71
#